data_AF-A0A1Y1XJ16-F1
#
_entry.id   AF-A0A1Y1XJ16-F1
#
_cell.length_a   1.000
_cell.length_b   1.000
_cell.length_c   1.000
_cell.angle_alpha   90.00
_cell.angle_beta   90.00
_cell.angle_gamma   90.00
#
_symmetry.space_group_name_H-M   'P 1'
#
loop_
_entity.id
_entity.type
_entity.pdbx_description
1 polymer ?
#
loop_
_entity_poly.entity_id
_entity_poly.type
_entity_poly.pdbx_seq_one_letter_code
_entity_poly.pdbx_strand_id
1 'polypeptide(L)'
;MPHERRRKTRRGKKQKQVEEGVTEEVTNEENYDYSQDNQYNENYENYENYEESVDNKKKLFDANNWDNDVQAHYGRPSPDILQYFSNIEKMISEQEFENEEEHEMFLSNIYKEIDGNELQLATDKECSRIMEKILRISNDAQIRVFLNQLNEKYIELFTHRYGSHVCQTILVLGSDIIEREIKGESVVMSSDENQTPPPTMQELIVKMCNILEDYWIHLISNQFGSHLLRVILMILSGQYITLESNEVRSKKSKQYNVKNNSNFKTFEQTKKKQRLVPESFKSILNNILEKLTKDMGVTELRVFCVNSIANPVLQYLVKIQSENGNESIINNLFNTKEDGSIEKDNFVNDLLKHPVGSHLFEKVLKYSSDKMFHQIFITYFHGNMVELCRNNISNFVVQHLLENVRSSQQLLIMIKEIISEFEFFLFRGRSGVVVKAIEACGKYKVQQKEIVNAINKAFHVSNENRKIIIKLLLTLKKFEDYQRDSKAPYLIQGALMIETLLSYEDGNNKFLIESLISLNHNEIKEWATDAIACRVIESFLLSNQVLLKAKRKILHMFDGNYGQIACNRYGSHLVDKCWAVSDLKMKESIAEELLDNERELNSNFHGKFVLRNCKIENFKRNRQEWIEHEHGLERKKQMFEELLNDTPTNNSKQEETNDIKGSNILDSELSVLGFNKGVTQTAKDKKNKNKKKKTEDNVNLSYFLAIYIFFCSK
;
A
#
# COMPACT_ATOMS: atom_id res chain seq x y z
N MET A 1 -30.71 41.25 -43.41
CA MET A 1 -32.03 41.46 -42.76
C MET A 1 -32.27 40.21 -41.93
N PRO A 2 -31.97 40.22 -40.62
CA PRO A 2 -32.62 41.04 -39.59
C PRO A 2 -31.64 41.99 -38.87
N HIS A 3 -32.23 42.89 -38.07
CA HIS A 3 -31.66 44.12 -37.53
C HIS A 3 -30.83 43.95 -36.25
N GLU A 4 -29.61 44.50 -36.27
CA GLU A 4 -28.85 44.97 -35.09
C GLU A 4 -29.53 46.17 -34.40
N ARG A 5 -29.28 46.35 -33.09
CA ARG A 5 -28.70 47.56 -32.42
C ARG A 5 -28.84 47.45 -30.89
N ARG A 6 -27.76 47.42 -30.11
CA ARG A 6 -26.84 48.50 -29.62
C ARG A 6 -27.35 49.33 -28.41
N ARG A 7 -26.60 49.17 -27.30
CA ARG A 7 -26.00 50.17 -26.36
C ARG A 7 -26.88 51.09 -25.49
N LYS A 8 -26.49 51.16 -24.21
CA LYS A 8 -26.32 52.32 -23.30
C LYS A 8 -25.61 51.81 -22.03
N THR A 9 -24.69 52.44 -21.28
CA THR A 9 -23.87 53.66 -21.34
C THR A 9 -22.80 53.58 -20.24
N ARG A 10 -21.79 54.46 -20.28
CA ARG A 10 -20.53 54.46 -19.50
C ARG A 10 -20.58 55.46 -18.31
N ARG A 11 -19.74 55.18 -17.30
CA ARG A 11 -18.96 56.08 -16.41
C ARG A 11 -19.60 56.73 -15.16
N GLY A 12 -19.03 56.36 -14.01
CA GLY A 12 -18.68 57.23 -12.87
C GLY A 12 -17.36 56.74 -12.26
N LYS A 13 -16.37 57.63 -12.08
CA LYS A 13 -15.00 57.40 -11.57
C LYS A 13 -14.82 58.22 -10.28
N LYS A 14 -14.08 57.69 -9.30
CA LYS A 14 -13.25 58.29 -8.21
C LYS A 14 -13.42 57.42 -6.94
N GLN A 15 -12.42 57.09 -6.12
CA GLN A 15 -11.04 57.56 -5.95
C GLN A 15 -10.25 56.47 -5.19
N LYS A 16 -8.95 56.33 -5.50
CA LYS A 16 -7.98 55.48 -4.79
C LYS A 16 -7.56 56.14 -3.48
N GLN A 17 -7.46 55.37 -2.40
CA GLN A 17 -6.46 55.56 -1.35
C GLN A 17 -5.52 54.35 -1.39
N VAL A 18 -4.22 54.65 -1.24
CA VAL A 18 -3.10 53.72 -1.29
C VAL A 18 -2.64 53.55 0.16
N GLU A 19 -2.65 52.33 0.66
CA GLU A 19 -1.81 51.92 1.79
C GLU A 19 -1.12 50.61 1.41
N GLU A 20 0.19 50.62 1.62
CA GLU A 20 1.15 49.58 1.26
C GLU A 20 0.98 48.36 2.18
N GLY A 21 0.89 47.18 1.58
CA GLY A 21 0.89 45.90 2.27
C GLY A 21 1.77 44.92 1.52
N VAL A 22 2.83 44.49 2.18
CA VAL A 22 3.82 43.50 1.75
C VAL A 22 3.11 42.22 1.30
N THR A 23 3.29 41.80 0.05
CA THR A 23 2.83 40.50 -0.45
C THR A 23 3.86 39.44 -0.13
N GLU A 24 3.60 38.63 0.90
CA GLU A 24 4.17 37.29 1.02
C GLU A 24 3.47 36.39 -0.01
N GLU A 25 4.24 35.87 -0.97
CA GLU A 25 3.78 34.85 -1.90
C GLU A 25 3.59 33.53 -1.14
N VAL A 26 2.35 33.23 -0.78
CA VAL A 26 1.96 31.88 -0.36
C VAL A 26 1.87 31.02 -1.61
N THR A 27 2.90 30.20 -1.83
CA THR A 27 2.88 29.11 -2.81
C THR A 27 1.84 28.08 -2.38
N ASN A 28 0.69 28.06 -3.07
CA ASN A 28 -0.26 26.95 -2.98
C ASN A 28 0.36 25.71 -3.61
N GLU A 29 0.97 24.86 -2.78
CA GLU A 29 1.34 23.50 -3.16
C GLU A 29 0.07 22.64 -3.24
N GLU A 30 -0.47 22.49 -4.44
CA GLU A 30 -1.48 21.47 -4.73
C GLU A 30 -0.85 20.08 -4.62
N ASN A 31 -1.25 19.36 -3.58
CA ASN A 31 -0.84 18.00 -3.30
C ASN A 31 -1.61 17.06 -4.25
N TYR A 32 -1.03 16.77 -5.42
CA TYR A 32 -1.58 15.85 -6.41
C TYR A 32 -1.45 14.39 -5.94
N ASP A 33 -2.40 13.93 -5.14
CA ASP A 33 -2.58 12.51 -4.76
C ASP A 33 -3.24 11.75 -5.94
N TYR A 34 -2.43 11.33 -6.92
CA TYR A 34 -2.86 10.46 -8.00
C TYR A 34 -2.89 8.99 -7.55
N SER A 35 -3.82 8.67 -6.65
CA SER A 35 -4.33 7.30 -6.55
C SER A 35 -5.28 7.02 -7.73
N GLN A 36 -5.20 5.83 -8.30
CA GLN A 36 -6.03 5.38 -9.43
C GLN A 36 -7.55 5.37 -9.11
N ASP A 37 -7.93 5.74 -7.89
CA ASP A 37 -9.32 5.88 -7.42
C ASP A 37 -9.99 7.19 -7.86
N ASN A 38 -9.24 8.20 -8.31
CA ASN A 38 -9.80 9.54 -8.61
C ASN A 38 -10.63 9.61 -9.89
N GLN A 39 -10.54 8.64 -10.81
CA GLN A 39 -11.38 8.62 -12.02
C GLN A 39 -12.78 8.04 -11.80
N TYR A 40 -13.07 7.47 -10.62
CA TYR A 40 -14.35 6.81 -10.35
C TYR A 40 -15.41 7.70 -9.71
N ASN A 41 -15.01 8.79 -9.06
CA ASN A 41 -15.91 9.55 -8.19
C ASN A 41 -16.89 10.49 -8.91
N GLU A 42 -16.67 10.86 -10.18
CA GLU A 42 -17.57 11.79 -10.90
C GLU A 42 -18.83 11.14 -11.50
N ASN A 43 -18.93 9.80 -11.51
CA ASN A 43 -20.09 9.08 -12.07
C ASN A 43 -21.04 8.47 -11.00
N TYR A 44 -20.84 8.76 -9.72
CA TYR A 44 -21.64 8.17 -8.63
C TYR A 44 -23.00 8.86 -8.38
N GLU A 45 -23.32 9.96 -9.07
CA GLU A 45 -24.57 10.71 -8.82
C GLU A 45 -25.79 10.26 -9.65
N ASN A 46 -25.70 9.21 -10.48
CA ASN A 46 -26.77 8.87 -11.43
C ASN A 46 -27.29 7.41 -11.39
N TYR A 47 -27.06 6.66 -10.31
CA TYR A 47 -27.50 5.25 -10.20
C TYR A 47 -28.49 4.96 -9.06
N GLU A 48 -29.21 5.97 -8.54
CA GLU A 48 -30.25 5.79 -7.50
C GLU A 48 -31.61 5.27 -8.01
N ASN A 49 -31.78 4.92 -9.29
CA ASN A 49 -33.11 4.62 -9.87
C ASN A 49 -33.37 3.15 -10.25
N TYR A 50 -32.89 2.17 -9.46
CA TYR A 50 -33.25 0.76 -9.69
C TYR A 50 -33.56 0.01 -8.37
N GLU A 51 -34.61 0.44 -7.67
CA GLU A 51 -35.31 -0.41 -6.70
C GLU A 51 -36.82 -0.26 -6.89
N GLU A 52 -37.41 -1.09 -7.75
CA GLU A 52 -38.84 -1.40 -7.66
C GLU A 52 -39.09 -2.85 -8.14
N SER A 53 -39.91 -3.56 -7.36
CA SER A 53 -40.51 -4.89 -7.58
C SER A 53 -39.80 -6.14 -7.02
N VAL A 54 -39.88 -6.34 -5.69
CA VAL A 54 -40.32 -7.64 -5.14
C VAL A 54 -41.13 -7.36 -3.87
N ASP A 55 -42.43 -7.66 -3.89
CA ASP A 55 -43.30 -7.50 -2.74
C ASP A 55 -43.80 -8.86 -2.20
N ASN A 56 -43.86 -8.93 -0.87
CA ASN A 56 -44.55 -9.87 0.01
C ASN A 56 -44.07 -11.34 0.15
N LYS A 57 -43.21 -11.58 1.17
CA LYS A 57 -43.47 -12.49 2.33
C LYS A 57 -42.27 -12.62 3.29
N LYS A 58 -42.26 -11.84 4.37
CA LYS A 58 -42.22 -12.29 5.80
C LYS A 58 -41.80 -11.13 6.71
N LYS A 59 -42.73 -10.76 7.60
CA LYS A 59 -42.64 -9.75 8.65
C LYS A 59 -41.56 -10.08 9.71
N LEU A 60 -40.29 -9.86 9.40
CA LEU A 60 -39.21 -9.79 10.41
C LEU A 60 -38.05 -8.85 10.07
N PHE A 61 -38.11 -8.13 8.95
CA PHE A 61 -37.02 -7.25 8.51
C PHE A 61 -37.59 -6.00 7.82
N ASP A 62 -38.04 -5.04 8.61
CA ASP A 62 -38.29 -3.66 8.13
C ASP A 62 -36.94 -2.93 8.07
N ALA A 63 -36.22 -3.09 6.95
CA ALA A 63 -34.96 -2.38 6.69
C ALA A 63 -35.15 -0.86 6.47
N ASN A 64 -36.39 -0.38 6.31
CA ASN A 64 -36.71 1.01 6.00
C ASN A 64 -37.32 1.80 7.17
N ASN A 65 -37.31 1.26 8.40
CA ASN A 65 -37.89 1.92 9.57
C ASN A 65 -36.87 2.19 10.71
N TRP A 66 -35.57 2.05 10.44
CA TRP A 66 -34.52 2.36 11.42
C TRP A 66 -33.96 3.77 11.31
N ASP A 67 -34.20 4.50 10.22
CA ASP A 67 -33.78 5.91 10.12
C ASP A 67 -34.52 6.83 11.10
N ASN A 68 -35.63 6.39 11.69
CA ASN A 68 -36.39 7.16 12.66
C ASN A 68 -36.26 6.71 14.12
N ASP A 69 -35.52 5.63 14.44
CA ASP A 69 -35.47 5.08 15.82
C ASP A 69 -34.08 4.60 16.31
N VAL A 70 -32.97 4.97 15.65
CA VAL A 70 -31.62 4.66 16.15
C VAL A 70 -31.07 5.80 17.00
N GLN A 71 -31.54 5.91 18.23
CA GLN A 71 -30.72 6.42 19.32
C GLN A 71 -30.81 5.42 20.46
N ALA A 72 -29.72 4.67 20.69
CA ALA A 72 -29.43 4.19 22.02
C ALA A 72 -29.38 5.43 22.92
N HIS A 73 -30.52 5.78 23.51
CA HIS A 73 -30.72 7.07 24.16
C HIS A 73 -30.34 6.92 25.63
N TYR A 74 -29.04 6.87 25.90
CA TYR A 74 -28.53 6.78 27.28
C TYR A 74 -28.73 8.07 28.09
N GLY A 75 -29.32 9.09 27.47
CA GLY A 75 -29.52 10.42 28.04
C GLY A 75 -28.57 11.43 27.40
N ARG A 76 -28.79 12.71 27.70
CA ARG A 76 -27.82 13.76 27.38
C ARG A 76 -26.99 14.05 28.62
N PRO A 77 -25.67 14.27 28.48
CA PRO A 77 -24.86 14.78 29.58
C PRO A 77 -25.45 16.09 30.12
N SER A 78 -25.26 16.33 31.42
CA SER A 78 -25.70 17.59 32.03
C SER A 78 -24.95 18.79 31.41
N PRO A 79 -25.51 20.00 31.46
CA PRO A 79 -24.81 21.21 31.00
C PRO A 79 -23.44 21.39 31.65
N ASP A 80 -23.30 21.01 32.92
CA ASP A 80 -22.06 21.10 33.66
C ASP A 80 -21.01 20.12 33.10
N ILE A 81 -21.41 18.88 32.79
CA ILE A 81 -20.53 17.88 32.16
C ILE A 81 -20.12 18.34 30.76
N LEU A 82 -21.04 18.89 29.95
CA LEU A 82 -20.73 19.41 28.62
C LEU A 82 -19.69 20.54 28.70
N GLN A 83 -19.87 21.47 29.64
CA GLN A 83 -18.94 22.58 29.83
C GLN A 83 -17.57 22.09 30.31
N TYR A 84 -17.55 21.10 31.22
CA TYR A 84 -16.33 20.48 31.71
C TYR A 84 -15.55 19.79 30.57
N PHE A 85 -16.21 18.97 29.75
CA PHE A 85 -15.59 18.30 28.61
C PHE A 85 -15.08 19.28 27.55
N SER A 86 -15.82 20.35 27.29
CA SER A 86 -15.35 21.40 26.37
C SER A 86 -14.07 22.09 26.86
N ASN A 87 -13.92 22.29 28.18
CA ASN A 87 -12.70 22.82 28.77
C ASN A 87 -11.54 21.81 28.67
N ILE A 88 -11.80 20.52 28.89
CA ILE A 88 -10.82 19.45 28.70
C ILE A 88 -10.29 19.42 27.27
N GLU A 89 -11.16 19.55 26.27
CA GLU A 89 -10.74 19.50 24.87
C GLU A 89 -9.70 20.58 24.54
N LYS A 90 -9.86 21.79 25.10
CA LYS A 90 -8.89 22.88 24.94
C LYS A 90 -7.56 22.52 25.57
N MET A 91 -7.57 22.07 26.83
CA MET A 91 -6.36 21.66 27.56
C MET A 91 -5.58 20.55 26.83
N ILE A 92 -6.27 19.51 26.33
CA ILE A 92 -5.63 18.43 25.55
C ILE A 92 -4.99 18.98 24.26
N SER A 93 -5.64 19.94 23.61
CA SER A 93 -5.18 20.50 22.33
C SER A 93 -3.95 21.39 22.50
N GLU A 94 -3.82 22.05 23.65
CA GLU A 94 -2.73 22.96 24.00
C GLU A 94 -1.47 22.22 24.50
N GLN A 95 -1.58 20.95 24.91
CA GLN A 95 -0.46 20.09 25.36
C GLN A 95 0.41 20.71 26.47
N GLU A 96 -0.19 21.49 27.36
CA GLU A 96 0.48 22.15 28.49
C GLU A 96 0.62 21.22 29.70
N PHE A 97 1.33 20.10 29.57
CA PHE A 97 1.70 19.28 30.74
C PHE A 97 3.18 19.44 31.02
N GLU A 98 3.53 19.87 32.24
CA GLU A 98 4.93 20.09 32.63
C GLU A 98 5.67 18.77 32.85
N ASN A 99 4.96 17.72 33.31
CA ASN A 99 5.52 16.39 33.58
C ASN A 99 4.46 15.25 33.49
N GLU A 100 4.91 14.00 33.59
CA GLU A 100 4.04 12.80 33.54
C GLU A 100 3.08 12.69 34.74
N GLU A 101 3.48 13.16 35.93
CA GLU A 101 2.64 13.10 37.15
C GLU A 101 1.41 14.01 37.03
N GLU A 102 1.59 15.22 36.51
CA GLU A 102 0.52 16.17 36.26
C GLU A 102 -0.47 15.61 35.22
N HIS A 103 0.06 14.96 34.18
CA HIS A 103 -0.74 14.29 33.17
C HIS A 103 -1.55 13.12 33.76
N GLU A 104 -0.98 12.31 34.65
CA GLU A 104 -1.70 11.25 35.36
C GLU A 104 -2.79 11.80 36.29
N MET A 105 -2.50 12.86 37.05
CA MET A 105 -3.48 13.52 37.92
C MET A 105 -4.63 14.12 37.11
N PHE A 106 -4.32 14.77 36.00
CA PHE A 106 -5.31 15.31 35.07
C PHE A 106 -6.26 14.22 34.57
N LEU A 107 -5.70 13.11 34.06
CA LEU A 107 -6.50 11.97 33.60
C LEU A 107 -7.31 11.33 34.73
N SER A 108 -6.75 11.17 35.93
CA SER A 108 -7.46 10.61 37.08
C SER A 108 -8.72 11.41 37.41
N ASN A 109 -8.65 12.75 37.36
CA ASN A 109 -9.81 13.60 37.59
C ASN A 109 -10.86 13.49 36.48
N ILE A 110 -10.44 13.41 35.21
CA ILE A 110 -11.36 13.19 34.08
C ILE A 110 -12.11 11.87 34.25
N TYR A 111 -11.40 10.79 34.59
CA TYR A 111 -12.01 9.47 34.72
C TYR A 111 -13.02 9.36 35.88
N LYS A 112 -12.90 10.20 36.91
CA LYS A 112 -13.93 10.32 37.97
C LYS A 112 -15.24 10.92 37.45
N GLU A 113 -15.16 11.88 36.54
CA GLU A 113 -16.35 12.49 35.92
C GLU A 113 -16.96 11.60 34.83
N ILE A 114 -16.14 10.75 34.21
CA ILE A 114 -16.58 9.72 33.26
C ILE A 114 -17.37 8.60 33.94
N ASP A 115 -16.99 8.23 35.17
CA ASP A 115 -17.59 7.12 35.91
C ASP A 115 -19.11 7.31 36.06
N GLY A 116 -19.88 6.36 35.52
CA GLY A 116 -21.35 6.41 35.48
C GLY A 116 -21.97 7.24 34.34
N ASN A 117 -21.15 7.93 33.54
CA ASN A 117 -21.58 8.73 32.39
C ASN A 117 -21.05 8.21 31.05
N GLU A 118 -20.38 7.05 31.02
CA GLU A 118 -19.63 6.53 29.87
C GLU A 118 -20.50 6.42 28.61
N LEU A 119 -21.69 5.83 28.76
CA LEU A 119 -22.61 5.60 27.65
C LEU A 119 -23.17 6.92 27.11
N GLN A 120 -23.49 7.88 27.98
CA GLN A 120 -23.97 9.21 27.58
C GLN A 120 -22.88 9.97 26.83
N LEU A 121 -21.66 9.95 27.35
CA LEU A 121 -20.52 10.65 26.75
C LEU A 121 -20.13 10.01 25.40
N ALA A 122 -20.13 8.68 25.31
CA ALA A 122 -19.80 7.98 24.08
C ALA A 122 -20.87 8.15 22.97
N THR A 123 -22.13 8.39 23.35
CA THR A 123 -23.24 8.54 22.39
C THR A 123 -23.64 9.99 22.11
N ASP A 124 -23.04 10.97 22.79
CA ASP A 124 -23.21 12.38 22.45
C ASP A 124 -22.30 12.83 21.28
N LYS A 125 -22.75 13.80 20.48
CA LYS A 125 -22.03 14.28 19.28
C LYS A 125 -20.70 14.95 19.61
N GLU A 126 -20.66 15.76 20.65
CA GLU A 126 -19.49 16.56 21.03
C GLU A 126 -18.62 15.74 21.97
N CYS A 127 -19.21 15.16 23.01
CA CYS A 127 -18.45 14.38 23.98
C CYS A 127 -17.79 13.14 23.37
N SER A 128 -18.39 12.48 22.38
CA SER A 128 -17.75 11.31 21.73
C SER A 128 -16.41 11.63 21.09
N ARG A 129 -16.27 12.82 20.48
CA ARG A 129 -15.03 13.28 19.85
C ARG A 129 -13.97 13.60 20.89
N ILE A 130 -14.40 14.23 21.99
CA ILE A 130 -13.52 14.54 23.11
C ILE A 130 -13.09 13.23 23.78
N MET A 131 -13.98 12.24 23.88
CA MET A 131 -13.68 10.90 24.38
C MET A 131 -12.63 10.20 23.52
N GLU A 132 -12.72 10.27 22.18
CA GLU A 132 -11.65 9.75 21.30
C GLU A 132 -10.29 10.41 21.58
N LYS A 133 -10.26 11.70 21.95
CA LYS A 133 -9.02 12.41 22.30
C LYS A 133 -8.50 11.99 23.67
N ILE A 134 -9.37 11.91 24.68
CA ILE A 134 -9.04 11.42 26.03
C ILE A 134 -8.42 10.03 25.93
N LEU A 135 -9.07 9.10 25.22
CA LEU A 135 -8.58 7.73 25.06
C LEU A 135 -7.18 7.63 24.45
N ARG A 136 -6.77 8.58 23.59
CA ARG A 136 -5.43 8.59 22.97
C ARG A 136 -4.32 8.98 23.94
N ILE A 137 -4.65 9.70 25.01
CA ILE A 137 -3.71 10.10 26.06
C ILE A 137 -3.84 9.22 27.31
N SER A 138 -4.91 8.45 27.43
CA SER A 138 -5.12 7.49 28.52
C SER A 138 -4.07 6.39 28.56
N ASN A 139 -3.78 5.90 29.76
CA ASN A 139 -2.93 4.73 29.97
C ASN A 139 -3.68 3.40 29.76
N ASP A 140 -2.92 2.29 29.72
CA ASP A 140 -3.47 0.94 29.46
C ASP A 140 -4.57 0.54 30.45
N ALA A 141 -4.42 0.87 31.74
CA ALA A 141 -5.39 0.51 32.77
C ALA A 141 -6.72 1.27 32.60
N GLN A 142 -6.64 2.57 32.34
CA GLN A 142 -7.79 3.45 32.10
C GLN A 142 -8.60 3.01 30.87
N ILE A 143 -7.92 2.63 29.78
CA ILE A 143 -8.58 2.12 28.57
C ILE A 143 -9.31 0.80 28.87
N ARG A 144 -8.70 -0.11 29.64
CA ARG A 144 -9.33 -1.37 30.06
C ARG A 144 -10.54 -1.14 30.96
N VAL A 145 -10.45 -0.22 31.93
CA VAL A 145 -11.58 0.15 32.79
C VAL A 145 -12.74 0.71 31.96
N PHE A 146 -12.47 1.66 31.05
CA PHE A 146 -13.49 2.25 30.20
C PHE A 146 -14.18 1.19 29.32
N LEU A 147 -13.41 0.33 28.65
CA LEU A 147 -13.98 -0.75 27.84
C LEU A 147 -14.83 -1.71 28.68
N ASN A 148 -14.41 -2.02 29.91
CA ASN A 148 -15.17 -2.86 30.82
C ASN A 148 -16.54 -2.25 31.19
N GLN A 149 -16.65 -0.91 31.28
CA GLN A 149 -17.92 -0.22 31.55
C GLN A 149 -18.88 -0.22 30.34
N LEU A 150 -18.36 -0.42 29.12
CA LEU A 150 -19.19 -0.57 27.92
C LEU A 150 -19.75 -1.98 27.74
N ASN A 151 -19.45 -2.90 28.66
CA ASN A 151 -19.90 -4.28 28.60
C ASN A 151 -21.43 -4.37 28.43
N GLU A 152 -21.85 -5.41 27.70
CA GLU A 152 -23.26 -5.70 27.38
C GLU A 152 -23.96 -4.67 26.47
N LYS A 153 -23.33 -3.53 26.15
CA LYS A 153 -23.88 -2.47 25.28
C LYS A 153 -23.23 -2.38 23.91
N TYR A 154 -22.42 -3.38 23.54
CA TYR A 154 -21.63 -3.35 22.31
C TYR A 154 -22.48 -3.26 21.04
N ILE A 155 -23.62 -3.95 20.99
CA ILE A 155 -24.47 -3.93 19.78
C ILE A 155 -25.08 -2.54 19.56
N GLU A 156 -25.59 -1.91 20.61
CA GLU A 156 -26.11 -0.54 20.54
C GLU A 156 -25.01 0.45 20.18
N LEU A 157 -23.83 0.35 20.81
CA LEU A 157 -22.72 1.26 20.55
C LEU A 157 -22.13 1.10 19.15
N PHE A 158 -21.98 -0.13 18.65
CA PHE A 158 -21.39 -0.40 17.33
C PHE A 158 -22.29 0.07 16.19
N THR A 159 -23.59 0.09 16.41
CA THR A 159 -24.60 0.56 15.45
C THR A 159 -24.94 2.04 15.64
N HIS A 160 -24.31 2.71 16.61
CA HIS A 160 -24.53 4.12 16.90
C HIS A 160 -23.57 5.03 16.11
N ARG A 161 -24.08 6.14 15.56
CA ARG A 161 -23.33 7.08 14.70
C ARG A 161 -22.12 7.77 15.36
N TYR A 162 -22.08 7.81 16.69
CA TYR A 162 -21.00 8.42 17.48
C TYR A 162 -20.25 7.37 18.31
N GLY A 163 -20.97 6.62 19.16
CA GLY A 163 -20.43 5.49 19.92
C GLY A 163 -19.56 4.51 19.12
N SER A 164 -19.88 4.24 17.85
CA SER A 164 -19.06 3.36 17.00
C SER A 164 -17.63 3.89 16.82
N HIS A 165 -17.44 5.21 16.71
CA HIS A 165 -16.11 5.83 16.60
C HIS A 165 -15.32 5.76 17.91
N VAL A 166 -16.00 5.88 19.06
CA VAL A 166 -15.39 5.70 20.38
C VAL A 166 -14.92 4.25 20.53
N CYS A 167 -15.80 3.28 20.27
CA CYS A 167 -15.45 1.85 20.29
C CYS A 167 -14.32 1.54 19.31
N GLN A 168 -14.35 2.09 18.10
CA GLN A 168 -13.29 1.89 17.11
C GLN A 168 -11.94 2.39 17.63
N THR A 169 -11.91 3.56 18.28
CA THR A 169 -10.68 4.11 18.87
C THR A 169 -10.15 3.21 19.98
N ILE A 170 -11.02 2.74 20.88
CA ILE A 170 -10.64 1.81 21.95
C ILE A 170 -10.08 0.51 21.39
N LEU A 171 -10.72 -0.07 20.36
CA LEU A 171 -10.26 -1.34 19.79
C LEU A 171 -8.89 -1.22 19.12
N VAL A 172 -8.64 -0.13 18.40
CA VAL A 172 -7.33 0.10 17.78
C VAL A 172 -6.25 0.28 18.84
N LEU A 173 -6.49 1.09 19.88
CA LEU A 173 -5.56 1.25 21.00
C LEU A 173 -5.39 -0.07 21.78
N GLY A 174 -6.48 -0.81 21.97
CA GLY A 174 -6.51 -2.13 22.58
C GLY A 174 -5.62 -3.14 21.86
N SER A 175 -5.47 -3.03 20.54
CA SER A 175 -4.55 -3.88 19.78
C SER A 175 -3.08 -3.67 20.17
N ASP A 176 -2.69 -2.44 20.51
CA ASP A 176 -1.35 -2.15 21.04
C ASP A 176 -1.21 -2.63 22.49
N ILE A 177 -2.25 -2.48 23.30
CA ILE A 177 -2.29 -2.95 24.69
C ILE A 177 -2.11 -4.47 24.74
N ILE A 178 -2.82 -5.24 23.90
CA ILE A 178 -2.69 -6.70 23.83
C ILE A 178 -1.25 -7.12 23.54
N GLU A 179 -0.58 -6.43 22.61
CA GLU A 179 0.81 -6.73 22.29
C GLU A 179 1.75 -6.43 23.47
N ARG A 180 1.51 -5.33 24.21
CA ARG A 180 2.23 -5.01 25.45
C ARG A 180 1.92 -6.01 26.57
N GLU A 181 0.69 -6.48 26.71
CA GLU A 181 0.29 -7.52 27.67
C GLU A 181 1.07 -8.81 27.42
N ILE A 182 1.19 -9.25 26.17
CA ILE A 182 1.98 -10.42 25.79
C ILE A 182 3.46 -10.25 26.13
N LYS A 183 4.01 -9.04 25.97
CA LYS A 183 5.41 -8.71 26.30
C LYS A 183 5.65 -8.51 27.80
N GLY A 184 4.60 -8.43 28.61
CA GLY A 184 4.69 -8.08 30.03
C GLY A 184 5.01 -6.60 30.29
N GLU A 185 4.75 -5.73 29.31
CA GLU A 185 5.02 -4.29 29.36
C GLU A 185 3.80 -3.46 29.79
N SER A 186 2.60 -4.07 29.79
CA SER A 186 1.37 -3.36 30.16
C SER A 186 1.23 -3.21 31.67
N VAL A 187 0.83 -2.02 32.11
CA VAL A 187 0.64 -1.72 33.54
C VAL A 187 -0.66 -2.36 34.03
N VAL A 188 -0.54 -3.27 35.00
CA VAL A 188 -1.66 -3.72 35.82
C VAL A 188 -1.69 -2.83 37.05
N MET A 189 -2.60 -1.86 37.08
CA MET A 189 -2.81 -1.07 38.30
C MET A 189 -3.42 -1.98 39.39
N SER A 190 -2.76 -2.02 40.55
CA SER A 190 -3.37 -2.37 41.83
C SER A 190 -3.03 -1.24 42.80
N SER A 191 -3.81 -0.15 42.77
CA SER A 191 -3.64 0.99 43.66
C SER A 191 -4.20 0.75 45.08
N ASP A 192 -4.96 -0.33 45.29
CA ASP A 192 -5.47 -0.76 46.59
C ASP A 192 -5.37 -2.29 46.73
N GLU A 193 -4.84 -2.79 47.85
CA GLU A 193 -4.80 -4.23 48.16
C GLU A 193 -6.19 -4.90 48.21
N ASN A 194 -7.28 -4.10 48.19
CA ASN A 194 -8.67 -4.55 48.28
C ASN A 194 -9.48 -4.43 46.98
N GLN A 195 -8.91 -3.91 45.88
CA GLN A 195 -9.63 -3.84 44.59
C GLN A 195 -9.09 -4.88 43.61
N THR A 196 -9.99 -5.67 43.03
CA THR A 196 -9.65 -6.58 41.95
C THR A 196 -9.18 -5.77 40.73
N PRO A 197 -8.00 -6.06 40.16
CA PRO A 197 -7.52 -5.35 38.97
C PRO A 197 -8.50 -5.52 37.81
N PRO A 198 -8.60 -4.53 36.89
CA PRO A 198 -9.47 -4.65 35.74
C PRO A 198 -9.05 -5.85 34.88
N PRO A 199 -9.99 -6.52 34.18
CA PRO A 199 -9.66 -7.60 33.26
C PRO A 199 -8.60 -7.16 32.24
N THR A 200 -7.81 -8.11 31.76
CA THR A 200 -6.86 -7.86 30.66
C THR A 200 -7.61 -7.44 29.39
N MET A 201 -6.95 -6.71 28.50
CA MET A 201 -7.52 -6.33 27.21
C MET A 201 -7.87 -7.58 26.40
N GLN A 202 -7.03 -8.63 26.47
CA GLN A 202 -7.38 -9.94 25.91
C GLN A 202 -8.74 -10.46 26.42
N GLU A 203 -8.96 -10.48 27.74
CA GLU A 203 -10.23 -10.97 28.32
C GLU A 203 -11.43 -10.11 27.92
N LEU A 204 -11.26 -8.79 27.84
CA LEU A 204 -12.31 -7.87 27.41
C LEU A 204 -12.70 -8.10 25.95
N ILE A 205 -11.73 -8.27 25.04
CA ILE A 205 -12.00 -8.58 23.63
C ILE A 205 -12.68 -9.94 23.49
N VAL A 206 -12.25 -10.96 24.23
CA VAL A 206 -12.89 -12.28 24.24
C VAL A 206 -14.35 -12.16 24.69
N LYS A 207 -14.60 -11.45 25.79
CA LYS A 207 -15.96 -11.23 26.32
C LYS A 207 -16.84 -10.47 25.33
N MET A 208 -16.30 -9.44 24.69
CA MET A 208 -16.99 -8.67 23.65
C MET A 208 -17.36 -9.56 22.45
N CYS A 209 -16.44 -10.39 21.96
CA CYS A 209 -16.72 -11.33 20.86
C CYS A 209 -17.82 -12.34 21.22
N ASN A 210 -17.87 -12.82 22.46
CA ASN A 210 -18.93 -13.72 22.92
C ASN A 210 -20.31 -13.01 22.99
N ILE A 211 -20.36 -11.75 23.40
CA ILE A 211 -21.62 -10.96 23.43
C ILE A 211 -22.14 -10.72 22.00
N LEU A 212 -21.24 -10.48 21.06
CA LEU A 212 -21.57 -10.19 19.66
C LEU A 212 -21.83 -11.44 18.82
N GLU A 213 -21.75 -12.64 19.41
CA GLU A 213 -21.72 -13.90 18.66
C GLU A 213 -22.93 -14.07 17.74
N ASP A 214 -24.12 -13.64 18.15
CA ASP A 214 -25.38 -13.75 17.38
C ASP A 214 -25.65 -12.55 16.46
N TYR A 215 -24.76 -11.54 16.44
CA TYR A 215 -24.99 -10.27 15.77
C TYR A 215 -24.05 -10.01 14.59
N TRP A 216 -23.14 -10.92 14.26
CA TRP A 216 -22.14 -10.69 13.21
C TRP A 216 -22.75 -10.39 11.84
N ILE A 217 -23.77 -11.14 11.42
CA ILE A 217 -24.48 -10.89 10.16
C ILE A 217 -25.14 -9.51 10.14
N HIS A 218 -25.73 -9.11 11.26
CA HIS A 218 -26.33 -7.78 11.40
C HIS A 218 -25.30 -6.65 11.25
N LEU A 219 -24.10 -6.84 11.81
CA LEU A 219 -23.02 -5.86 11.73
C LEU A 219 -22.44 -5.71 10.32
N ILE A 220 -22.48 -6.76 9.47
CA ILE A 220 -21.93 -6.72 8.11
C ILE A 220 -22.54 -5.60 7.27
N SER A 221 -23.86 -5.45 7.28
CA SER A 221 -24.57 -4.47 6.45
C SER A 221 -24.87 -3.15 7.18
N ASN A 222 -24.55 -3.06 8.47
CA ASN A 222 -24.73 -1.82 9.24
C ASN A 222 -23.66 -0.77 8.87
N GLN A 223 -24.09 0.45 8.54
CA GLN A 223 -23.22 1.54 8.11
C GLN A 223 -22.11 1.91 9.10
N PHE A 224 -22.31 1.66 10.40
CA PHE A 224 -21.33 1.88 11.45
C PHE A 224 -20.67 0.54 11.85
N GLY A 225 -21.49 -0.48 12.13
CA GLY A 225 -21.04 -1.79 12.63
C GLY A 225 -20.06 -2.51 11.71
N SER A 226 -20.17 -2.34 10.40
CA SER A 226 -19.29 -2.96 9.40
C SER A 226 -17.82 -2.53 9.54
N HIS A 227 -17.58 -1.32 10.04
CA HIS A 227 -16.23 -0.84 10.34
C HIS A 227 -15.65 -1.55 11.57
N LEU A 228 -16.47 -1.72 12.62
CA LEU A 228 -16.05 -2.35 13.87
C LEU A 228 -15.78 -3.84 13.67
N LEU A 229 -16.62 -4.53 12.89
CA LEU A 229 -16.39 -5.93 12.53
C LEU A 229 -15.06 -6.10 11.80
N ARG A 230 -14.72 -5.24 10.84
CA ARG A 230 -13.41 -5.29 10.17
C ARG A 230 -12.25 -5.09 11.15
N VAL A 231 -12.37 -4.13 12.07
CA VAL A 231 -11.34 -3.88 13.10
C VAL A 231 -11.17 -5.11 13.98
N ILE A 232 -12.26 -5.73 14.44
CA ILE A 232 -12.20 -6.96 15.25
C ILE A 232 -11.49 -8.08 14.48
N LEU A 233 -11.87 -8.32 13.23
CA LEU A 233 -11.23 -9.35 12.39
C LEU A 233 -9.73 -9.06 12.18
N MET A 234 -9.34 -7.79 12.03
CA MET A 234 -7.93 -7.38 11.91
C MET A 234 -7.15 -7.60 13.21
N ILE A 235 -7.74 -7.29 14.37
CA ILE A 235 -7.13 -7.53 15.68
C ILE A 235 -6.93 -9.02 15.89
N LEU A 236 -7.96 -9.83 15.66
CA LEU A 236 -7.91 -11.28 15.86
C LEU A 236 -6.93 -11.98 14.91
N SER A 237 -6.72 -11.45 13.71
CA SER A 237 -5.75 -11.97 12.73
C SER A 237 -4.33 -11.40 12.89
N GLY A 238 -4.09 -10.53 13.87
CA GLY A 238 -2.78 -9.92 14.12
C GLY A 238 -2.33 -8.94 13.03
N GLN A 239 -3.27 -8.39 12.26
CA GLN A 239 -2.93 -7.37 11.27
C GLN A 239 -2.67 -6.03 11.96
N TYR A 240 -1.67 -5.30 11.47
CA TYR A 240 -1.32 -4.01 12.03
C TYR A 240 -2.35 -2.96 11.64
N ILE A 241 -2.99 -2.36 12.64
CA ILE A 241 -4.03 -1.34 12.48
C ILE A 241 -3.55 -0.03 13.08
N THR A 242 -3.88 1.07 12.41
CA THR A 242 -3.73 2.42 12.95
C THR A 242 -5.02 3.20 12.81
N LEU A 243 -5.19 4.22 13.66
CA LEU A 243 -6.33 5.15 13.59
C LEU A 243 -6.37 5.95 12.28
N GLU A 244 -5.30 5.95 11.49
CA GLU A 244 -5.18 6.66 10.21
C GLU A 244 -5.32 5.74 8.98
N SER A 245 -5.39 4.41 9.19
CA SER A 245 -5.41 3.44 8.09
C SER A 245 -6.67 3.55 7.23
N ASN A 246 -6.48 3.50 5.90
CA ASN A 246 -7.57 3.53 4.91
C ASN A 246 -8.53 2.34 5.05
N GLU A 247 -8.09 1.25 5.69
CA GLU A 247 -8.87 0.02 5.86
C GLU A 247 -9.91 0.14 6.97
N VAL A 248 -9.76 1.12 7.87
CA VAL A 248 -10.52 1.23 9.12
C VAL A 248 -11.46 2.44 9.13
N ARG A 249 -11.06 3.59 8.58
CA ARG A 249 -11.89 4.80 8.54
C ARG A 249 -12.43 5.11 7.15
N SER A 250 -13.61 5.74 7.08
CA SER A 250 -14.16 6.28 5.83
C SER A 250 -13.32 7.47 5.33
N LYS A 251 -13.37 7.76 4.02
CA LYS A 251 -12.67 8.91 3.41
C LYS A 251 -13.04 10.24 4.11
N LYS A 252 -14.32 10.44 4.44
CA LYS A 252 -14.82 11.61 5.18
C LYS A 252 -14.23 11.71 6.60
N SER A 253 -14.23 10.59 7.35
CA SER A 253 -13.66 10.54 8.69
C SER A 253 -12.15 10.81 8.69
N LYS A 254 -11.43 10.29 7.68
CA LYS A 254 -9.99 10.55 7.51
C LYS A 254 -9.69 12.03 7.32
N GLN A 255 -10.40 12.71 6.41
CA GLN A 255 -10.21 14.15 6.16
C GLN A 255 -10.48 14.99 7.41
N TYR A 256 -11.49 14.62 8.21
CA TYR A 256 -11.76 15.26 9.48
C TYR A 256 -10.64 15.03 10.50
N ASN A 257 -10.15 13.80 10.61
CA ASN A 257 -9.10 13.42 11.56
C ASN A 257 -7.78 14.17 11.28
N VAL A 258 -7.37 14.26 10.01
CA VAL A 258 -6.17 15.00 9.59
C VAL A 258 -6.24 16.47 10.01
N LYS A 259 -7.42 17.09 9.98
CA LYS A 259 -7.59 18.51 10.34
C LYS A 259 -7.62 18.77 11.84
N ASN A 260 -8.14 17.83 12.64
CA ASN A 260 -8.46 18.09 14.05
C ASN A 260 -7.58 17.35 15.05
N ASN A 261 -6.78 16.40 14.60
CA ASN A 261 -5.93 15.56 15.45
C ASN A 261 -4.45 15.56 14.99
N SER A 262 -4.02 16.57 14.22
CA SER A 262 -2.64 16.72 13.73
C SER A 262 -1.59 16.80 14.85
N ASN A 263 -2.00 17.19 16.06
CA ASN A 263 -1.10 17.39 17.21
C ASN A 263 -0.72 16.07 17.91
N PHE A 264 -1.40 14.96 17.60
CA PHE A 264 -1.01 13.65 18.12
C PHE A 264 0.14 13.08 17.28
N LYS A 265 1.27 12.77 17.92
CA LYS A 265 2.43 12.17 17.23
C LYS A 265 2.01 10.87 16.54
N THR A 266 2.12 10.83 15.22
CA THR A 266 2.01 9.60 14.45
C THR A 266 3.26 8.76 14.74
N PHE A 267 3.11 7.62 15.42
CA PHE A 267 4.24 6.70 15.58
C PHE A 267 4.68 6.23 14.19
N GLU A 268 5.97 6.46 13.88
CA GLU A 268 6.56 6.07 12.61
C GLU A 268 6.38 4.58 12.36
N GLN A 269 5.86 4.26 11.18
CA GLN A 269 5.58 2.90 10.74
C GLN A 269 6.90 2.15 10.51
N THR A 270 7.43 1.51 11.54
CA THR A 270 8.49 0.51 11.37
C THR A 270 7.90 -0.71 10.65
N LYS A 271 7.98 -0.71 9.31
CA LYS A 271 7.76 -1.83 8.37
C LYS A 271 6.92 -3.00 8.92
N LYS A 272 5.61 -2.97 8.62
CA LYS A 272 4.63 -4.09 8.62
C LYS A 272 5.14 -5.44 9.15
N LYS A 273 5.32 -5.58 10.46
CA LYS A 273 5.33 -6.90 11.12
C LYS A 273 3.89 -7.24 11.53
N GLN A 274 3.51 -8.51 11.43
CA GLN A 274 2.28 -8.97 12.08
C GLN A 274 2.41 -8.73 13.60
N ARG A 275 1.32 -8.31 14.23
CA ARG A 275 1.25 -8.15 15.68
C ARG A 275 1.24 -9.52 16.35
N LEU A 276 1.81 -9.58 17.54
CA LEU A 276 1.63 -10.74 18.41
C LEU A 276 0.17 -10.75 18.90
N VAL A 277 -0.48 -11.89 18.79
CA VAL A 277 -1.85 -12.09 19.28
C VAL A 277 -1.92 -13.32 20.19
N PRO A 278 -2.82 -13.34 21.19
CA PRO A 278 -3.02 -14.51 22.05
C PRO A 278 -3.47 -15.74 21.27
N GLU A 279 -3.13 -16.94 21.76
CA GLU A 279 -3.54 -18.20 21.12
C GLU A 279 -5.07 -18.35 21.03
N SER A 280 -5.80 -17.81 22.01
CA SER A 280 -7.26 -17.81 22.05
C SER A 280 -7.89 -17.04 20.89
N PHE A 281 -7.21 -16.06 20.29
CA PHE A 281 -7.78 -15.27 19.20
C PHE A 281 -7.97 -16.10 17.94
N LYS A 282 -7.13 -17.11 17.72
CA LYS A 282 -7.26 -18.01 16.58
C LYS A 282 -8.56 -18.82 16.64
N SER A 283 -8.92 -19.34 17.81
CA SER A 283 -10.17 -20.10 17.97
C SER A 283 -11.40 -19.21 17.85
N ILE A 284 -11.36 -17.99 18.40
CA ILE A 284 -12.43 -17.00 18.27
C ILE A 284 -12.61 -16.60 16.80
N LEU A 285 -11.53 -16.28 16.10
CA LEU A 285 -11.56 -15.92 14.69
C LEU A 285 -12.22 -17.02 13.86
N ASN A 286 -11.80 -18.27 14.05
CA ASN A 286 -12.39 -19.41 13.34
C ASN A 286 -13.89 -19.56 13.63
N ASN A 287 -14.31 -19.40 14.90
CA ASN A 287 -15.73 -19.44 15.25
C ASN A 287 -16.53 -18.34 14.54
N ILE A 288 -16.02 -17.10 14.53
CA ILE A 288 -16.66 -15.97 13.81
C ILE A 288 -16.78 -16.29 12.32
N LEU A 289 -15.70 -16.79 11.69
CA LEU A 289 -15.70 -17.14 10.26
C LEU A 289 -16.69 -18.25 9.93
N GLU A 290 -16.73 -19.31 10.75
CA GLU A 290 -17.67 -20.42 10.59
C GLU A 290 -19.12 -19.96 10.73
N LYS A 291 -19.42 -19.17 11.77
CA LYS A 291 -20.76 -18.65 12.03
C LYS A 291 -21.22 -17.69 10.93
N LEU A 292 -20.39 -16.73 10.53
CA LEU A 292 -20.69 -15.84 9.41
C LEU A 292 -20.93 -16.61 8.11
N THR A 293 -20.14 -17.64 7.83
CA THR A 293 -20.31 -18.46 6.62
C THR A 293 -21.60 -19.28 6.66
N LYS A 294 -21.98 -19.79 7.84
CA LYS A 294 -23.17 -20.61 8.03
C LYS A 294 -24.46 -19.79 7.99
N ASP A 295 -24.45 -18.65 8.66
CA ASP A 295 -25.62 -17.78 8.77
C ASP A 295 -25.86 -17.00 7.47
N MET A 296 -24.80 -16.69 6.72
CA MET A 296 -24.89 -16.06 5.41
C MET A 296 -25.28 -17.07 4.32
N GLY A 297 -26.59 -17.23 4.10
CA GLY A 297 -27.10 -18.01 2.98
C GLY A 297 -26.68 -17.44 1.62
N VAL A 298 -26.79 -18.25 0.56
CA VAL A 298 -26.39 -17.86 -0.82
C VAL A 298 -27.07 -16.57 -1.27
N THR A 299 -28.35 -16.40 -0.98
CA THR A 299 -29.11 -15.19 -1.35
C THR A 299 -28.58 -13.94 -0.64
N GLU A 300 -28.33 -14.03 0.67
CA GLU A 300 -27.79 -12.92 1.46
C GLU A 300 -26.37 -12.56 1.02
N LEU A 301 -25.53 -13.56 0.77
CA LEU A 301 -24.19 -13.36 0.24
C LEU A 301 -24.23 -12.54 -1.06
N ARG A 302 -25.14 -12.87 -1.98
CA ARG A 302 -25.29 -12.12 -3.25
C ARG A 302 -25.68 -10.67 -3.03
N VAL A 303 -26.60 -10.41 -2.09
CA VAL A 303 -26.97 -9.03 -1.71
C VAL A 303 -25.75 -8.29 -1.14
N PHE A 304 -25.00 -8.92 -0.24
CA PHE A 304 -23.81 -8.33 0.37
C PHE A 304 -22.67 -8.09 -0.63
N CYS A 305 -22.56 -8.90 -1.68
CA CYS A 305 -21.56 -8.72 -2.74
C CYS A 305 -21.74 -7.40 -3.50
N VAL A 306 -22.96 -6.88 -3.61
CA VAL A 306 -23.24 -5.62 -4.33
C VAL A 306 -23.52 -4.43 -3.41
N ASN A 307 -23.69 -4.68 -2.11
CA ASN A 307 -23.90 -3.64 -1.10
C ASN A 307 -22.57 -2.94 -0.71
N SER A 308 -22.54 -1.61 -0.77
CA SER A 308 -21.35 -0.79 -0.55
C SER A 308 -20.81 -0.81 0.89
N ILE A 309 -21.62 -1.20 1.87
CA ILE A 309 -21.27 -1.30 3.28
C ILE A 309 -20.72 -2.71 3.59
N ALA A 310 -21.41 -3.74 3.12
CA ALA A 310 -21.08 -5.14 3.38
C ALA A 310 -19.88 -5.65 2.57
N ASN A 311 -19.75 -5.21 1.32
CA ASN A 311 -18.72 -5.69 0.40
C ASN A 311 -17.28 -5.53 0.94
N PRO A 312 -16.87 -4.39 1.54
CA PRO A 312 -15.57 -4.29 2.19
C PRO A 312 -15.32 -5.32 3.30
N VAL A 313 -16.35 -5.76 4.02
CA VAL A 313 -16.23 -6.83 5.01
C VAL A 313 -16.00 -8.17 4.31
N LEU A 314 -16.76 -8.48 3.25
CA LEU A 314 -16.56 -9.69 2.45
C LEU A 314 -15.16 -9.78 1.82
N GLN A 315 -14.65 -8.66 1.29
CA GLN A 315 -13.28 -8.58 0.77
C GLN A 315 -12.25 -9.01 1.81
N TYR A 316 -12.47 -8.60 3.06
CA TYR A 316 -11.58 -8.92 4.17
C TYR A 316 -11.75 -10.36 4.65
N LEU A 317 -12.98 -10.86 4.72
CA LEU A 317 -13.27 -12.25 5.07
C LEU A 317 -12.63 -13.23 4.06
N VAL A 318 -12.71 -12.93 2.76
CA VAL A 318 -12.05 -13.74 1.72
C VAL A 318 -10.53 -13.79 1.90
N LYS A 319 -9.90 -12.66 2.26
CA LYS A 319 -8.47 -12.61 2.58
C LYS A 319 -8.13 -13.53 3.77
N ILE A 320 -8.83 -13.38 4.89
CA ILE A 320 -8.54 -14.15 6.11
C ILE A 320 -8.81 -15.64 5.90
N GLN A 321 -9.90 -16.00 5.23
CA GLN A 321 -10.19 -17.41 4.95
C GLN A 321 -9.03 -18.05 4.17
N SER A 322 -8.52 -17.38 3.14
CA SER A 322 -7.36 -17.84 2.37
C SER A 322 -6.09 -18.00 3.23
N GLU A 323 -5.80 -17.03 4.10
CA GLU A 323 -4.68 -17.09 5.06
C GLU A 323 -4.81 -18.28 6.04
N ASN A 324 -6.05 -18.70 6.35
CA ASN A 324 -6.37 -19.85 7.18
C ASN A 324 -6.55 -21.17 6.39
N GLY A 325 -6.30 -21.18 5.07
CA GLY A 325 -6.46 -22.35 4.22
C GLY A 325 -7.91 -22.77 3.95
N ASN A 326 -8.85 -21.83 4.05
CA ASN A 326 -10.27 -22.01 3.77
C ASN A 326 -10.72 -21.12 2.60
N GLU A 327 -11.76 -21.54 1.86
CA GLU A 327 -12.35 -20.81 0.75
C GLU A 327 -13.89 -20.82 0.79
N SER A 328 -14.53 -21.05 1.95
CA SER A 328 -15.99 -21.25 2.02
C SER A 328 -16.81 -20.13 1.40
N ILE A 329 -16.44 -18.85 1.60
CA ILE A 329 -17.18 -17.72 1.00
C ILE A 329 -17.03 -17.73 -0.52
N ILE A 330 -15.84 -18.02 -1.04
CA ILE A 330 -15.61 -18.16 -2.48
C ILE A 330 -16.45 -19.34 -3.00
N ASN A 331 -16.40 -20.49 -2.34
CA ASN A 331 -17.15 -21.68 -2.74
C ASN A 331 -18.66 -21.41 -2.79
N ASN A 332 -19.20 -20.70 -1.81
CA ASN A 332 -20.61 -20.29 -1.77
C ASN A 332 -20.96 -19.27 -2.86
N LEU A 333 -20.07 -18.32 -3.15
CA LEU A 333 -20.27 -17.33 -4.21
C LEU A 333 -20.41 -17.97 -5.60
N PHE A 334 -19.58 -18.98 -5.88
CA PHE A 334 -19.57 -19.69 -7.17
C PHE A 334 -20.42 -20.96 -7.20
N ASN A 335 -21.15 -21.29 -6.12
CA ASN A 335 -21.87 -22.55 -5.96
C ASN A 335 -21.01 -23.77 -6.34
N THR A 336 -19.81 -23.84 -5.76
CA THR A 336 -18.79 -24.83 -6.13
C THR A 336 -19.25 -26.24 -5.78
N LYS A 337 -19.16 -27.17 -6.74
CA LYS A 337 -19.53 -28.57 -6.55
C LYS A 337 -18.47 -29.34 -5.76
N GLU A 338 -18.81 -30.54 -5.30
CA GLU A 338 -17.89 -31.41 -4.53
C GLU A 338 -16.60 -31.76 -5.30
N ASP A 339 -16.66 -31.87 -6.63
CA ASP A 339 -15.49 -32.09 -7.48
C ASP A 339 -14.63 -30.82 -7.68
N GLY A 340 -15.09 -29.68 -7.15
CA GLY A 340 -14.48 -28.36 -7.28
C GLY A 340 -14.76 -27.65 -8.60
N SER A 341 -15.68 -28.15 -9.42
CA SER A 341 -16.13 -27.46 -10.64
C SER A 341 -17.14 -26.36 -10.31
N ILE A 342 -17.18 -25.34 -11.17
CA ILE A 342 -18.15 -24.25 -11.10
C ILE A 342 -18.88 -24.15 -12.44
N GLU A 343 -20.17 -23.79 -12.39
CA GLU A 343 -20.96 -23.50 -13.58
C GLU A 343 -21.10 -22.00 -13.79
N LYS A 344 -21.45 -21.61 -15.01
CA LYS A 344 -21.65 -20.20 -15.35
C LYS A 344 -22.93 -19.70 -14.70
N ASP A 345 -22.80 -18.66 -13.88
CA ASP A 345 -23.89 -17.99 -13.18
C ASP A 345 -24.07 -16.56 -13.69
N ASN A 346 -25.31 -16.17 -13.98
CA ASN A 346 -25.64 -14.83 -14.44
C ASN A 346 -25.28 -13.75 -13.41
N PHE A 347 -25.54 -14.01 -12.12
CA PHE A 347 -25.20 -13.07 -11.06
C PHE A 347 -23.70 -12.80 -11.01
N VAL A 348 -22.87 -13.84 -11.09
CA VAL A 348 -21.41 -13.73 -11.06
C VAL A 348 -20.91 -13.00 -12.31
N ASN A 349 -21.52 -13.25 -13.47
CA ASN A 349 -21.22 -12.53 -14.70
C ASN A 349 -21.56 -11.04 -14.60
N ASP A 350 -22.65 -10.68 -13.94
CA ASP A 350 -23.02 -9.28 -13.68
C ASP A 350 -22.11 -8.65 -12.62
N LEU A 351 -21.65 -9.44 -11.63
CA LEU A 351 -20.74 -9.00 -10.57
C LEU A 351 -19.40 -8.48 -11.13
N LEU A 352 -18.89 -9.08 -12.20
CA LEU A 352 -17.68 -8.62 -12.93
C LEU A 352 -17.81 -7.17 -13.41
N LYS A 353 -19.03 -6.75 -13.72
CA LYS A 353 -19.36 -5.44 -14.32
C LYS A 353 -20.04 -4.52 -13.30
N HIS A 354 -20.19 -4.93 -12.04
CA HIS A 354 -20.85 -4.14 -11.01
C HIS A 354 -19.86 -3.18 -10.32
N PRO A 355 -20.18 -1.89 -10.13
CA PRO A 355 -19.25 -0.91 -9.54
C PRO A 355 -18.73 -1.29 -8.15
N VAL A 356 -19.57 -1.89 -7.31
CA VAL A 356 -19.18 -2.37 -5.97
C VAL A 356 -18.68 -3.81 -6.02
N GLY A 357 -19.31 -4.63 -6.86
CA GLY A 357 -19.12 -6.09 -6.85
C GLY A 357 -17.78 -6.50 -7.45
N SER A 358 -17.33 -5.74 -8.46
CA SER A 358 -16.03 -5.94 -9.11
C SER A 358 -14.87 -5.88 -8.11
N HIS A 359 -14.90 -4.99 -7.13
CA HIS A 359 -13.86 -4.91 -6.08
C HIS A 359 -13.76 -6.19 -5.23
N LEU A 360 -14.87 -6.85 -4.93
CA LEU A 360 -14.83 -8.17 -4.29
C LEU A 360 -14.25 -9.21 -5.23
N PHE A 361 -14.65 -9.19 -6.50
CA PHE A 361 -14.13 -10.11 -7.51
C PHE A 361 -12.60 -10.00 -7.66
N GLU A 362 -12.05 -8.79 -7.61
CA GLU A 362 -10.60 -8.56 -7.58
C GLU A 362 -9.91 -9.29 -6.41
N LYS A 363 -10.51 -9.27 -5.21
CA LYS A 363 -9.97 -9.99 -4.04
C LYS A 363 -10.13 -11.49 -4.18
N VAL A 364 -11.23 -11.97 -4.76
CA VAL A 364 -11.42 -13.39 -5.09
C VAL A 364 -10.31 -13.89 -6.01
N LEU A 365 -9.96 -13.15 -7.07
CA LEU A 365 -8.86 -13.52 -7.97
C LEU A 365 -7.51 -13.57 -7.27
N LYS A 366 -7.29 -12.70 -6.28
CA LYS A 366 -6.06 -12.69 -5.49
C LYS A 366 -5.96 -13.88 -4.54
N TYR A 367 -7.02 -14.13 -3.77
CA TYR A 367 -6.99 -15.03 -2.62
C TYR A 367 -7.53 -16.44 -2.89
N SER A 368 -8.10 -16.70 -4.07
CA SER A 368 -8.49 -18.04 -4.47
C SER A 368 -7.28 -18.95 -4.69
N SER A 369 -7.47 -20.24 -4.40
CA SER A 369 -6.58 -21.34 -4.70
C SER A 369 -6.34 -21.46 -6.19
N ASP A 370 -5.21 -22.05 -6.57
CA ASP A 370 -4.86 -22.20 -7.99
C ASP A 370 -5.92 -22.99 -8.78
N LYS A 371 -6.56 -23.97 -8.14
CA LYS A 371 -7.65 -24.74 -8.72
C LYS A 371 -8.88 -23.85 -8.96
N MET A 372 -9.30 -23.10 -7.94
CA MET A 372 -10.46 -22.20 -8.05
C MET A 372 -10.21 -21.07 -9.05
N PHE A 373 -9.04 -20.43 -9.02
CA PHE A 373 -8.64 -19.43 -10.01
C PHE A 373 -8.74 -19.97 -11.44
N HIS A 374 -8.28 -21.20 -11.67
CA HIS A 374 -8.35 -21.84 -12.98
C HIS A 374 -9.80 -22.06 -13.45
N GLN A 375 -10.68 -22.53 -12.55
CA GLN A 375 -12.11 -22.68 -12.84
C GLN A 375 -12.77 -21.33 -13.17
N ILE A 376 -12.50 -20.30 -12.37
CA ILE A 376 -12.99 -18.93 -12.62
C ILE A 376 -12.52 -18.44 -13.99
N PHE A 377 -11.24 -18.60 -14.30
CA PHE A 377 -10.66 -18.18 -15.58
C PHE A 377 -11.37 -18.84 -16.78
N ILE A 378 -11.52 -20.17 -16.78
CA ILE A 378 -12.15 -20.89 -17.89
C ILE A 378 -13.63 -20.52 -18.04
N THR A 379 -14.37 -20.41 -16.93
CA THR A 379 -15.82 -20.23 -16.97
C THR A 379 -16.23 -18.79 -17.31
N TYR A 380 -15.48 -17.79 -16.84
CA TYR A 380 -15.90 -16.38 -16.90
C TYR A 380 -15.04 -15.47 -17.79
N PHE A 381 -13.77 -15.83 -18.05
CA PHE A 381 -12.83 -14.94 -18.75
C PHE A 381 -12.44 -15.46 -20.13
N HIS A 382 -12.07 -16.75 -20.24
CA HIS A 382 -11.58 -17.33 -21.48
C HIS A 382 -12.60 -17.18 -22.62
N GLY A 383 -12.16 -16.64 -23.76
CA GLY A 383 -13.01 -16.35 -24.92
C GLY A 383 -13.79 -15.04 -24.83
N ASN A 384 -13.75 -14.33 -23.69
CA ASN A 384 -14.44 -13.05 -23.48
C ASN A 384 -13.52 -11.92 -23.00
N MET A 385 -12.20 -12.14 -22.96
CA MET A 385 -11.24 -11.20 -22.38
C MET A 385 -11.31 -9.81 -23.01
N VAL A 386 -11.44 -9.72 -24.34
CA VAL A 386 -11.51 -8.44 -25.06
C VAL A 386 -12.73 -7.61 -24.65
N GLU A 387 -13.92 -8.22 -24.54
CA GLU A 387 -15.12 -7.51 -24.10
C GLU A 387 -14.95 -6.99 -22.68
N LEU A 388 -14.40 -7.82 -21.78
CA LEU A 388 -14.17 -7.45 -20.39
C LEU A 388 -13.15 -6.32 -20.26
N CYS A 389 -12.09 -6.30 -21.08
CA CYS A 389 -11.13 -5.19 -21.14
C CYS A 389 -11.74 -3.90 -21.69
N ARG A 390 -12.72 -4.00 -22.59
CA ARG A 390 -13.41 -2.83 -23.17
C ARG A 390 -14.44 -2.22 -22.22
N ASN A 391 -14.98 -2.95 -21.26
CA ASN A 391 -15.94 -2.42 -20.29
C ASN A 391 -15.26 -1.49 -19.26
N ASN A 392 -15.94 -0.44 -18.82
CA ASN A 392 -15.38 0.58 -17.90
C ASN A 392 -15.12 0.06 -16.47
N ILE A 393 -15.73 -1.06 -16.08
CA ILE A 393 -15.62 -1.64 -14.73
C ILE A 393 -14.79 -2.94 -14.79
N SER A 394 -15.18 -3.90 -15.63
CA SER A 394 -14.52 -5.21 -15.62
C SER A 394 -13.07 -5.18 -16.11
N ASN A 395 -12.59 -4.09 -16.72
CA ASN A 395 -11.18 -3.96 -17.08
C ASN A 395 -10.27 -3.95 -15.84
N PHE A 396 -10.74 -3.48 -14.68
CA PHE A 396 -10.00 -3.55 -13.41
C PHE A 396 -9.93 -4.97 -12.88
N VAL A 397 -11.01 -5.74 -13.07
CA VAL A 397 -11.02 -7.16 -12.76
C VAL A 397 -10.03 -7.92 -13.65
N VAL A 398 -9.94 -7.60 -14.94
CA VAL A 398 -8.95 -8.20 -15.85
C VAL A 398 -7.51 -7.81 -15.47
N GLN A 399 -7.28 -6.56 -15.03
CA GLN A 399 -5.98 -6.16 -14.49
C GLN A 399 -5.56 -7.05 -13.31
N HIS A 400 -6.50 -7.31 -12.38
CA HIS A 400 -6.26 -8.21 -11.26
C HIS A 400 -6.10 -9.67 -11.69
N LEU A 401 -6.81 -10.12 -12.72
CA LEU A 401 -6.61 -11.45 -13.30
C LEU A 401 -5.17 -11.63 -13.82
N LEU A 402 -4.67 -10.65 -14.57
CA LEU A 402 -3.30 -10.68 -15.13
C LEU A 402 -2.24 -10.61 -14.03
N GLU A 403 -2.43 -9.75 -13.03
CA GLU A 403 -1.53 -9.65 -11.86
C GLU A 403 -1.44 -10.96 -11.08
N ASN A 404 -2.56 -11.69 -11.00
CA ASN A 404 -2.72 -12.91 -10.23
C ASN A 404 -2.68 -14.18 -11.11
N VAL A 405 -2.21 -14.11 -12.35
CA VAL A 405 -2.08 -15.31 -13.18
C VAL A 405 -1.21 -16.37 -12.48
N ARG A 406 -1.61 -17.65 -12.56
CA ARG A 406 -0.95 -18.74 -11.80
C ARG A 406 0.10 -19.48 -12.61
N SER A 407 -0.03 -19.51 -13.93
CA SER A 407 0.88 -20.26 -14.81
C SER A 407 1.20 -19.52 -16.10
N SER A 408 2.37 -19.82 -16.68
CA SER A 408 2.77 -19.30 -17.99
C SER A 408 1.76 -19.69 -19.07
N GLN A 409 1.18 -20.90 -19.03
CA GLN A 409 0.21 -21.36 -20.02
C GLN A 409 -1.07 -20.53 -20.01
N GLN A 410 -1.61 -20.21 -18.82
CA GLN A 410 -2.76 -19.31 -18.69
C GLN A 410 -2.43 -17.93 -19.25
N LEU A 411 -1.27 -17.38 -18.90
CA LEU A 411 -0.85 -16.08 -19.40
C LEU A 411 -0.73 -16.08 -20.94
N LEU A 412 -0.16 -17.13 -21.53
CA LEU A 412 -0.06 -17.25 -22.99
C LEU A 412 -1.44 -17.18 -23.67
N ILE A 413 -2.46 -17.81 -23.09
CA ILE A 413 -3.84 -17.78 -23.61
C ILE A 413 -4.42 -16.38 -23.44
N MET A 414 -4.33 -15.80 -22.24
CA MET A 414 -4.83 -14.46 -21.93
C MET A 414 -4.27 -13.41 -22.90
N ILE A 415 -2.94 -13.38 -23.09
CA ILE A 415 -2.29 -12.40 -23.96
C ILE A 415 -2.68 -12.62 -25.43
N LYS A 416 -2.76 -13.86 -25.90
CA LYS A 416 -3.21 -14.16 -27.28
C LYS A 416 -4.59 -13.58 -27.59
N GLU A 417 -5.50 -13.56 -26.62
CA GLU A 417 -6.84 -12.99 -26.80
C GLU A 417 -6.83 -11.46 -26.89
N ILE A 418 -5.99 -10.77 -26.10
CA ILE A 418 -6.07 -9.31 -25.94
C ILE A 418 -5.02 -8.51 -26.72
N ILE A 419 -3.94 -9.14 -27.17
CA ILE A 419 -2.76 -8.43 -27.71
C ILE A 419 -3.06 -7.62 -28.99
N SER A 420 -4.00 -8.06 -29.82
CA SER A 420 -4.41 -7.35 -31.03
C SER A 420 -5.13 -6.02 -30.74
N GLU A 421 -5.62 -5.84 -29.52
CA GLU A 421 -6.46 -4.71 -29.09
C GLU A 421 -5.68 -3.69 -28.23
N PHE A 422 -4.36 -3.86 -28.07
CA PHE A 422 -3.53 -2.98 -27.24
C PHE A 422 -3.65 -1.50 -27.59
N GLU A 423 -3.75 -1.17 -28.88
CA GLU A 423 -3.96 0.22 -29.32
C GLU A 423 -5.26 0.79 -28.76
N PHE A 424 -6.35 0.04 -28.82
CA PHE A 424 -7.63 0.46 -28.25
C PHE A 424 -7.47 0.69 -26.73
N PHE A 425 -6.84 -0.24 -26.02
CA PHE A 425 -6.71 -0.13 -24.56
C PHE A 425 -5.86 1.06 -24.14
N LEU A 426 -4.72 1.29 -24.80
CA LEU A 426 -3.81 2.39 -24.49
C LEU A 426 -4.48 3.76 -24.66
N PHE A 427 -5.20 3.96 -25.77
CA PHE A 427 -5.70 5.30 -26.14
C PHE A 427 -7.19 5.51 -25.84
N ARG A 428 -7.87 4.54 -25.22
CA ARG A 428 -9.23 4.70 -24.70
C ARG A 428 -9.28 4.59 -23.17
N GLY A 429 -8.22 4.92 -22.44
CA GLY A 429 -8.28 4.97 -20.97
C GLY A 429 -8.36 3.59 -20.29
N ARG A 430 -7.82 2.54 -20.92
CA ARG A 430 -7.68 1.19 -20.36
C ARG A 430 -6.21 0.74 -20.35
N SER A 431 -5.28 1.69 -20.28
CA SER A 431 -3.83 1.43 -20.33
C SER A 431 -3.35 0.54 -19.19
N GLY A 432 -4.05 0.52 -18.05
CA GLY A 432 -3.78 -0.40 -16.93
C GLY A 432 -3.80 -1.87 -17.34
N VAL A 433 -4.68 -2.28 -18.26
CA VAL A 433 -4.69 -3.66 -18.80
C VAL A 433 -3.36 -3.99 -19.49
N VAL A 434 -2.82 -3.04 -20.27
CA VAL A 434 -1.55 -3.21 -20.98
C VAL A 434 -0.38 -3.19 -20.01
N VAL A 435 -0.40 -2.33 -19.00
CA VAL A 435 0.59 -2.33 -17.90
C VAL A 435 0.64 -3.71 -17.24
N LYS A 436 -0.50 -4.27 -16.81
CA LYS A 436 -0.55 -5.59 -16.15
C LYS A 436 -0.17 -6.73 -17.08
N ALA A 437 -0.50 -6.64 -18.36
CA ALA A 437 -0.05 -7.60 -19.36
C ALA A 437 1.49 -7.60 -19.50
N ILE A 438 2.11 -6.42 -19.54
CA ILE A 438 3.57 -6.24 -19.60
C ILE A 438 4.23 -6.76 -18.31
N GLU A 439 3.71 -6.38 -17.12
CA GLU A 439 4.18 -6.88 -15.81
C GLU A 439 4.15 -8.40 -15.73
N ALA A 440 3.03 -9.02 -16.11
CA ALA A 440 2.88 -10.47 -16.08
C ALA A 440 3.84 -11.17 -17.06
N CYS A 441 4.00 -10.64 -18.28
CA CYS A 441 4.93 -11.18 -19.28
C CYS A 441 6.40 -11.03 -18.87
N GLY A 442 6.74 -9.94 -18.17
CA GLY A 442 8.04 -9.75 -17.54
C GLY A 442 8.32 -10.79 -16.46
N LYS A 443 7.38 -10.99 -15.53
CA LYS A 443 7.46 -11.95 -14.43
C LYS A 443 7.63 -13.40 -14.90
N TYR A 444 6.80 -13.82 -15.88
CA TYR A 444 6.81 -15.20 -16.39
C TYR A 444 7.77 -15.43 -17.55
N LYS A 445 8.42 -14.37 -18.06
CA LYS A 445 9.35 -14.41 -19.20
C LYS A 445 8.75 -15.06 -20.44
N VAL A 446 7.49 -14.72 -20.75
CA VAL A 446 6.76 -15.23 -21.92
C VAL A 446 6.20 -14.10 -22.75
N GLN A 447 6.08 -14.31 -24.06
CA GLN A 447 5.53 -13.34 -25.02
C GLN A 447 6.16 -11.93 -25.01
N GLN A 448 7.37 -11.77 -24.46
CA GLN A 448 8.03 -10.47 -24.36
C GLN A 448 8.22 -9.80 -25.73
N LYS A 449 8.64 -10.57 -26.73
CA LYS A 449 8.85 -10.07 -28.10
C LYS A 449 7.53 -9.67 -28.76
N GLU A 450 6.49 -10.47 -28.58
CA GLU A 450 5.14 -10.22 -29.09
C GLU A 450 4.57 -8.94 -28.49
N ILE A 451 4.73 -8.75 -27.17
CA ILE A 451 4.35 -7.53 -26.45
C ILE A 451 5.07 -6.32 -27.03
N VAL A 452 6.39 -6.39 -27.21
CA VAL A 452 7.19 -5.29 -27.78
C VAL A 452 6.72 -4.94 -29.20
N ASN A 453 6.41 -5.94 -30.03
CA ASN A 453 5.88 -5.72 -31.37
C ASN A 453 4.50 -5.06 -31.33
N ALA A 454 3.62 -5.49 -30.43
CA ALA A 454 2.29 -4.93 -30.26
C ALA A 454 2.34 -3.47 -29.78
N ILE A 455 3.25 -3.14 -28.86
CA ILE A 455 3.49 -1.77 -28.39
C ILE A 455 3.97 -0.90 -29.55
N ASN A 456 5.02 -1.31 -30.27
CA ASN A 456 5.52 -0.52 -31.40
C ASN A 456 4.43 -0.29 -32.46
N LYS A 457 3.62 -1.31 -32.75
CA LYS A 457 2.48 -1.20 -33.65
C LYS A 457 1.45 -0.20 -33.12
N ALA A 458 1.03 -0.31 -31.86
CA ALA A 458 0.01 0.56 -31.27
C ALA A 458 0.44 2.04 -31.23
N PHE A 459 1.72 2.31 -31.00
CA PHE A 459 2.28 3.66 -30.98
C PHE A 459 2.66 4.20 -32.37
N HIS A 460 2.41 3.44 -33.44
CA HIS A 460 2.77 3.78 -34.82
C HIS A 460 4.29 4.02 -35.01
N VAL A 461 5.10 3.21 -34.34
CA VAL A 461 6.56 3.26 -34.45
C VAL A 461 7.05 2.42 -35.62
N SER A 462 7.79 3.08 -36.50
CA SER A 462 8.54 2.53 -37.63
C SER A 462 10.05 2.51 -37.31
N ASN A 463 10.84 1.93 -38.22
CA ASN A 463 12.30 1.92 -38.08
C ASN A 463 12.92 3.34 -38.05
N GLU A 464 12.27 4.32 -38.67
CA GLU A 464 12.76 5.69 -38.79
C GLU A 464 12.56 6.51 -37.51
N ASN A 465 11.45 6.29 -36.82
CA ASN A 465 11.08 7.05 -35.61
C ASN A 465 11.28 6.26 -34.30
N ARG A 466 11.88 5.06 -34.34
CA ARG A 466 12.09 4.18 -33.17
C ARG A 466 12.72 4.84 -31.94
N LYS A 467 13.50 5.91 -32.13
CA LYS A 467 14.16 6.67 -31.06
C LYS A 467 13.20 7.49 -30.20
N ILE A 468 11.95 7.72 -30.64
CA ILE A 468 10.97 8.55 -29.92
C ILE A 468 10.06 7.75 -28.99
N ILE A 469 10.07 6.42 -29.08
CA ILE A 469 9.13 5.52 -28.38
C ILE A 469 9.07 5.77 -26.87
N ILE A 470 10.18 6.11 -26.22
CA ILE A 470 10.17 6.39 -24.77
C ILE A 470 9.34 7.64 -24.42
N LYS A 471 9.34 8.65 -25.29
CA LYS A 471 8.51 9.87 -25.15
C LYS A 471 7.05 9.55 -25.44
N LEU A 472 6.79 8.70 -26.44
CA LEU A 472 5.44 8.23 -26.76
C LEU A 472 4.82 7.44 -25.60
N LEU A 473 5.59 6.52 -25.00
CA LEU A 473 5.17 5.76 -23.83
C LEU A 473 4.91 6.67 -22.63
N LEU A 474 5.82 7.59 -22.30
CA LEU A 474 5.64 8.50 -21.17
C LEU A 474 4.40 9.39 -21.32
N THR A 475 4.07 9.82 -22.54
CA THR A 475 2.91 10.69 -22.79
C THR A 475 1.63 9.92 -23.13
N LEU A 476 1.71 8.60 -23.32
CA LEU A 476 0.67 7.77 -23.96
C LEU A 476 0.08 8.42 -25.22
N LYS A 477 0.94 8.91 -26.12
CA LYS A 477 0.53 9.44 -27.42
C LYS A 477 1.07 8.62 -28.57
N LYS A 478 0.23 8.41 -29.59
CA LYS A 478 0.67 7.90 -30.89
C LYS A 478 1.68 8.85 -31.51
N PHE A 479 2.51 8.34 -32.42
CA PHE A 479 3.53 9.14 -33.08
C PHE A 479 3.00 10.46 -33.66
N GLU A 480 1.90 10.43 -34.41
CA GLU A 480 1.34 11.61 -35.07
C GLU A 480 0.78 12.63 -34.06
N ASP A 481 0.19 12.15 -32.96
CA ASP A 481 -0.38 12.99 -31.92
C ASP A 481 0.71 13.63 -31.06
N TYR A 482 1.81 12.91 -30.82
CA TYR A 482 2.99 13.46 -30.16
C TYR A 482 3.68 14.53 -31.01
N GLN A 483 3.73 14.35 -32.33
CA GLN A 483 4.27 15.38 -33.24
C GLN A 483 3.46 16.68 -33.20
N ARG A 484 2.14 16.59 -32.97
CA ARG A 484 1.26 17.76 -32.85
C ARG A 484 1.36 18.44 -31.49
N ASP A 485 1.58 17.67 -30.43
CA ASP A 485 1.71 18.18 -29.07
C ASP A 485 2.72 17.35 -28.27
N SER A 486 3.98 17.77 -28.40
CA SER A 486 5.15 17.16 -27.77
C SER A 486 5.37 17.57 -26.31
N LYS A 487 4.58 18.53 -25.81
CA LYS A 487 4.62 19.04 -24.44
C LYS A 487 3.54 18.46 -23.54
N ALA A 488 2.93 17.35 -23.97
CA ALA A 488 1.95 16.62 -23.17
C ALA A 488 2.54 16.18 -21.83
N PRO A 489 1.73 16.17 -20.75
CA PRO A 489 2.19 15.72 -19.44
C PRO A 489 2.58 14.24 -19.49
N TYR A 490 3.56 13.88 -18.65
CA TYR A 490 3.92 12.48 -18.45
C TYR A 490 2.89 11.75 -17.60
N LEU A 491 2.69 10.48 -17.89
CA LEU A 491 1.69 9.63 -17.28
C LEU A 491 2.37 8.46 -16.57
N ILE A 492 1.93 8.17 -15.34
CA ILE A 492 2.49 7.11 -14.49
C ILE A 492 2.42 5.75 -15.19
N GLN A 493 1.34 5.47 -15.91
CA GLN A 493 1.17 4.22 -16.67
C GLN A 493 2.27 4.06 -17.73
N GLY A 494 2.71 5.16 -18.36
CA GLY A 494 3.84 5.17 -19.28
C GLY A 494 5.14 4.78 -18.60
N ALA A 495 5.43 5.36 -17.43
CA ALA A 495 6.62 5.06 -16.65
C ALA A 495 6.64 3.60 -16.16
N LEU A 496 5.52 3.07 -15.66
CA LEU A 496 5.39 1.68 -15.21
C LEU A 496 5.63 0.68 -16.36
N MET A 497 5.12 0.98 -17.56
CA MET A 497 5.41 0.17 -18.75
C MET A 497 6.91 0.18 -19.07
N ILE A 498 7.54 1.36 -19.08
CA ILE A 498 8.97 1.49 -19.38
C ILE A 498 9.82 0.75 -18.35
N GLU A 499 9.54 0.92 -17.05
CA GLU A 499 10.24 0.24 -15.96
C GLU A 499 10.26 -1.29 -16.17
N THR A 500 9.09 -1.87 -16.44
CA THR A 500 8.99 -3.31 -16.64
C THR A 500 9.62 -3.76 -17.97
N LEU A 501 9.43 -3.00 -19.05
CA LEU A 501 10.02 -3.34 -20.35
C LEU A 501 11.56 -3.25 -20.32
N LEU A 502 12.13 -2.40 -19.47
CA LEU A 502 13.58 -2.34 -19.23
C LEU A 502 14.13 -3.58 -18.52
N SER A 503 13.28 -4.32 -17.79
CA SER A 503 13.66 -5.58 -17.13
C SER A 503 13.43 -6.83 -18.00
N TYR A 504 12.94 -6.68 -19.23
CA TYR A 504 12.80 -7.79 -20.17
C TYR A 504 14.16 -8.35 -20.59
N GLU A 505 14.17 -9.59 -21.06
CA GLU A 505 15.41 -10.30 -21.44
C GLU A 505 16.13 -9.62 -22.60
N ASP A 506 17.44 -9.83 -22.65
CA ASP A 506 18.35 -9.23 -23.63
C ASP A 506 17.80 -9.31 -25.06
N GLY A 507 17.77 -8.15 -25.72
CA GLY A 507 17.25 -7.97 -27.07
C GLY A 507 15.82 -7.44 -27.13
N ASN A 508 14.97 -7.75 -26.14
CA ASN A 508 13.59 -7.25 -26.08
C ASN A 508 13.49 -5.83 -25.51
N ASN A 509 14.47 -5.37 -24.73
CA ASN A 509 14.52 -4.02 -24.15
C ASN A 509 15.34 -3.00 -24.98
N LYS A 510 16.03 -3.47 -26.03
CA LYS A 510 17.01 -2.67 -26.79
C LYS A 510 16.42 -1.39 -27.39
N PHE A 511 15.17 -1.44 -27.84
CA PHE A 511 14.48 -0.28 -28.42
C PHE A 511 14.31 0.87 -27.41
N LEU A 512 14.07 0.56 -26.13
CA LEU A 512 13.99 1.55 -25.06
C LEU A 512 15.37 2.11 -24.70
N ILE A 513 16.37 1.25 -24.61
CA ILE A 513 17.75 1.66 -24.32
C ILE A 513 18.25 2.64 -25.39
N GLU A 514 18.05 2.32 -26.67
CA GLU A 514 18.41 3.20 -27.77
C GLU A 514 17.62 4.51 -27.76
N SER A 515 16.34 4.46 -27.39
CA SER A 515 15.47 5.64 -27.30
C SER A 515 15.90 6.59 -26.16
N LEU A 516 16.17 6.07 -24.95
CA LEU A 516 16.62 6.90 -23.82
C LEU A 516 18.00 7.53 -24.07
N ILE A 517 18.97 6.76 -24.57
CA ILE A 517 20.32 7.28 -24.87
C ILE A 517 20.31 8.31 -26.00
N SER A 518 19.25 8.34 -26.82
CA SER A 518 19.10 9.32 -27.90
C SER A 518 18.53 10.67 -27.46
N LEU A 519 18.11 10.81 -26.20
CA LEU A 519 17.77 12.10 -25.63
C LEU A 519 18.97 13.04 -25.70
N ASN A 520 18.70 14.35 -25.76
CA ASN A 520 19.76 15.35 -25.64
C ASN A 520 19.97 15.75 -24.17
N HIS A 521 21.07 16.47 -23.90
CA HIS A 521 21.43 16.91 -22.54
C HIS A 521 20.33 17.72 -21.84
N ASN A 522 19.63 18.59 -22.58
CA ASN A 522 18.58 19.42 -22.00
C ASN A 522 17.35 18.57 -21.63
N GLU A 523 16.93 17.68 -22.53
CA GLU A 523 15.77 16.80 -22.30
C GLU A 523 15.96 15.90 -21.09
N ILE A 524 17.13 15.25 -20.97
CA ILE A 524 17.35 14.33 -19.85
C ILE A 524 17.49 15.08 -18.52
N LYS A 525 18.01 16.31 -18.55
CA LYS A 525 18.08 17.18 -17.37
C LYS A 525 16.68 17.59 -16.91
N GLU A 526 15.79 17.94 -17.83
CA GLU A 526 14.38 18.21 -17.49
C GLU A 526 13.75 16.96 -16.83
N TRP A 527 13.97 15.78 -17.41
CA TRP A 527 13.47 14.50 -16.88
C TRP A 527 14.02 14.18 -15.49
N ALA A 528 15.27 14.51 -15.21
CA ALA A 528 15.90 14.29 -13.91
C ALA A 528 15.19 15.02 -12.75
N THR A 529 14.47 16.10 -13.07
CA THR A 529 13.77 16.94 -12.09
C THR A 529 12.24 16.81 -12.15
N ASP A 530 11.71 15.96 -13.02
CA ASP A 530 10.28 15.68 -13.14
C ASP A 530 9.85 14.53 -12.21
N ALA A 531 8.63 14.60 -11.68
CA ALA A 531 8.11 13.64 -10.71
C ALA A 531 7.98 12.20 -11.23
N ILE A 532 7.75 12.04 -12.54
CA ILE A 532 7.46 10.77 -13.21
C ILE A 532 8.66 10.33 -14.05
N ALA A 533 9.21 11.23 -14.87
CA ALA A 533 10.28 10.88 -15.80
C ALA A 533 11.61 10.55 -15.09
N CYS A 534 11.86 11.09 -13.89
CA CYS A 534 13.05 10.73 -13.13
C CYS A 534 13.06 9.24 -12.78
N ARG A 535 11.88 8.65 -12.53
CA ARG A 535 11.73 7.22 -12.22
C ARG A 535 12.08 6.33 -13.41
N VAL A 536 11.84 6.80 -14.63
CA VAL A 536 12.30 6.09 -15.83
C VAL A 536 13.82 6.05 -15.90
N ILE A 537 14.50 7.15 -15.57
CA ILE A 537 15.97 7.21 -15.52
C ILE A 537 16.48 6.30 -14.39
N GLU A 538 15.88 6.35 -13.20
CA GLU A 538 16.23 5.46 -12.08
C GLU A 538 16.10 3.98 -12.49
N SER A 539 14.97 3.59 -13.09
CA SER A 539 14.74 2.21 -13.54
C SER A 539 15.74 1.77 -14.60
N PHE A 540 16.16 2.68 -15.49
CA PHE A 540 17.23 2.40 -16.45
C PHE A 540 18.59 2.18 -15.79
N LEU A 541 18.95 3.02 -14.81
CA LEU A 541 20.21 2.92 -14.08
C LEU A 541 20.26 1.65 -13.20
N LEU A 542 19.13 1.27 -12.62
CA LEU A 542 19.03 0.13 -11.70
C LEU A 542 18.76 -1.21 -12.40
N SER A 543 18.33 -1.23 -13.67
CA SER A 543 18.09 -2.48 -14.39
C SER A 543 19.38 -3.27 -14.61
N ASN A 544 19.35 -4.56 -14.24
CA ASN A 544 20.45 -5.50 -14.48
C ASN A 544 20.58 -5.90 -15.96
N GLN A 545 19.55 -5.66 -16.77
CA GLN A 545 19.54 -5.93 -18.22
C GLN A 545 20.17 -4.79 -19.03
N VAL A 546 20.48 -3.65 -18.39
CA VAL A 546 21.12 -2.51 -19.03
C VAL A 546 22.63 -2.56 -18.78
N LEU A 547 23.41 -2.62 -19.86
CA LEU A 547 24.87 -2.65 -19.79
C LEU A 547 25.45 -1.36 -19.18
N LEU A 548 26.54 -1.48 -18.40
CA LEU A 548 27.25 -0.34 -17.80
C LEU A 548 27.63 0.75 -18.82
N LYS A 549 27.98 0.35 -20.05
CA LYS A 549 28.30 1.30 -21.14
C LYS A 549 27.11 2.22 -21.49
N ALA A 550 25.89 1.69 -21.44
CA ALA A 550 24.67 2.46 -21.67
C ALA A 550 24.37 3.39 -20.47
N LYS A 551 24.54 2.88 -19.24
CA LYS A 551 24.41 3.68 -18.00
C LYS A 551 25.38 4.85 -17.97
N ARG A 552 26.67 4.63 -18.26
CA ARG A 552 27.70 5.68 -18.33
C ARG A 552 27.34 6.81 -19.30
N LYS A 553 26.71 6.52 -20.45
CA LYS A 553 26.27 7.57 -21.37
C LYS A 553 25.26 8.51 -20.71
N ILE A 554 24.28 7.95 -19.99
CA ILE A 554 23.28 8.74 -19.26
C ILE A 554 23.93 9.54 -18.14
N LEU A 555 24.84 8.93 -17.36
CA LEU A 555 25.58 9.62 -16.30
C LEU A 555 26.34 10.85 -16.85
N HIS A 556 27.09 10.67 -17.94
CA HIS A 556 27.79 11.78 -18.60
C HIS A 556 26.87 12.84 -19.21
N MET A 557 25.60 12.55 -19.43
CA MET A 557 24.66 13.58 -19.87
C MET A 557 24.32 14.59 -18.77
N PHE A 558 24.54 14.23 -17.50
CA PHE A 558 24.34 15.09 -16.35
C PHE A 558 25.59 15.88 -15.94
N ASP A 559 26.75 15.64 -16.56
CA ASP A 559 27.99 16.35 -16.26
C ASP A 559 27.77 17.88 -16.31
N GLY A 560 28.22 18.57 -15.25
CA GLY A 560 28.03 20.00 -15.04
C GLY A 560 26.65 20.40 -14.51
N ASN A 561 25.76 19.45 -14.20
CA ASN A 561 24.40 19.72 -13.72
C ASN A 561 23.96 18.91 -12.48
N TYR A 562 24.80 18.00 -11.96
CA TYR A 562 24.55 17.25 -10.71
C TYR A 562 24.23 18.17 -9.53
N GLY A 563 24.91 19.32 -9.40
CA GLY A 563 24.61 20.30 -8.34
C GLY A 563 23.16 20.80 -8.39
N GLN A 564 22.71 21.24 -9.57
CA GLN A 564 21.34 21.72 -9.77
C GLN A 564 20.30 20.60 -9.57
N ILE A 565 20.58 19.40 -10.07
CA ILE A 565 19.67 18.25 -9.95
C ILE A 565 19.52 17.85 -8.47
N ALA A 566 20.62 17.87 -7.70
CA ALA A 566 20.61 17.54 -6.28
C ALA A 566 19.82 18.52 -5.41
N CYS A 567 19.62 19.76 -5.85
CA CYS A 567 18.76 20.74 -5.17
C CYS A 567 17.25 20.49 -5.37
N ASN A 568 16.86 19.54 -6.22
CA ASN A 568 15.46 19.22 -6.52
C ASN A 568 14.93 18.05 -5.66
N ARG A 569 13.64 18.09 -5.29
CA ARG A 569 12.97 17.04 -4.49
C ARG A 569 13.01 15.64 -5.10
N TYR A 570 12.99 15.53 -6.41
CA TYR A 570 13.08 14.26 -7.15
C TYR A 570 14.51 13.99 -7.62
N GLY A 571 15.17 15.04 -8.12
CA GLY A 571 16.54 14.96 -8.64
C GLY A 571 17.56 14.52 -7.59
N SER A 572 17.42 14.93 -6.32
CA SER A 572 18.28 14.46 -5.22
C SER A 572 18.32 12.94 -5.11
N HIS A 573 17.16 12.27 -5.16
CA HIS A 573 17.08 10.81 -5.15
C HIS A 573 17.71 10.19 -6.40
N LEU A 574 17.53 10.81 -7.58
CA LEU A 574 18.18 10.35 -8.80
C LEU A 574 19.70 10.47 -8.72
N VAL A 575 20.25 11.54 -8.13
CA VAL A 575 21.71 11.68 -7.92
C VAL A 575 22.25 10.58 -7.01
N ASP A 576 21.54 10.22 -5.94
CA ASP A 576 21.91 9.07 -5.11
C ASP A 576 21.96 7.76 -5.94
N LYS A 577 21.04 7.57 -6.90
CA LYS A 577 21.06 6.40 -7.80
C LYS A 577 22.18 6.47 -8.82
N CYS A 578 22.45 7.64 -9.40
CA CYS A 578 23.61 7.87 -10.25
C CYS A 578 24.90 7.50 -9.52
N TRP A 579 25.05 7.93 -8.27
CA TRP A 579 26.17 7.59 -7.41
C TRP A 579 26.30 6.08 -7.16
N ALA A 580 25.18 5.41 -6.83
CA ALA A 580 25.17 4.00 -6.51
C ALA A 580 25.63 3.08 -7.66
N VAL A 581 25.39 3.48 -8.90
CA VAL A 581 25.73 2.71 -10.12
C VAL A 581 27.02 3.19 -10.81
N SER A 582 27.63 4.26 -10.30
CA SER A 582 28.85 4.84 -10.85
C SER A 582 30.08 4.03 -10.45
N ASP A 583 31.01 3.87 -11.40
CA ASP A 583 32.36 3.41 -11.08
C ASP A 583 33.15 4.51 -10.35
N LEU A 584 34.32 4.15 -9.82
CA LEU A 584 35.17 5.07 -9.05
C LEU A 584 35.46 6.38 -9.81
N LYS A 585 35.79 6.29 -11.10
CA LYS A 585 36.12 7.46 -11.93
C LYS A 585 34.92 8.40 -12.08
N MET A 586 33.73 7.86 -12.31
CA MET A 586 32.51 8.66 -12.40
C MET A 586 32.13 9.24 -11.03
N LYS A 587 32.30 8.49 -9.93
CA LYS A 587 32.07 9.01 -8.57
C LYS A 587 33.00 10.18 -8.25
N GLU A 588 34.28 10.10 -8.61
CA GLU A 588 35.21 11.23 -8.46
C GLU A 588 34.70 12.48 -9.21
N SER A 589 34.28 12.32 -10.47
CA SER A 589 33.73 13.43 -11.28
C SER A 589 32.47 14.05 -10.65
N ILE A 590 31.53 13.22 -10.18
CA ILE A 590 30.32 13.67 -9.50
C ILE A 590 30.68 14.38 -8.20
N ALA A 591 31.63 13.84 -7.42
CA ALA A 591 32.05 14.41 -6.15
C ALA A 591 32.72 15.78 -6.30
N GLU A 592 33.52 15.98 -7.35
CA GLU A 592 34.09 17.28 -7.71
C GLU A 592 33.00 18.31 -8.00
N GLU A 593 32.01 17.96 -8.82
CA GLU A 593 30.94 18.88 -9.16
C GLU A 593 30.03 19.22 -7.95
N LEU A 594 29.73 18.24 -7.10
CA LEU A 594 28.97 18.47 -5.87
C LEU A 594 29.76 19.34 -4.88
N LEU A 595 31.09 19.20 -4.83
CA LEU A 595 31.94 20.04 -4.00
C LEU A 595 31.98 21.49 -4.50
N ASP A 596 32.01 21.71 -5.81
CA ASP A 596 31.94 23.05 -6.41
C ASP A 596 30.63 23.78 -6.06
N ASN A 597 29.54 23.03 -5.86
CA ASN A 597 28.22 23.55 -5.49
C ASN A 597 27.88 23.38 -3.98
N GLU A 598 28.87 23.10 -3.13
CA GLU A 598 28.69 22.74 -1.71
C GLU A 598 27.85 23.77 -0.91
N ARG A 599 28.06 25.06 -1.16
CA ARG A 599 27.36 26.14 -0.44
C ARG A 599 25.86 26.12 -0.72
N GLU A 600 25.48 25.99 -1.99
CA GLU A 600 24.08 25.93 -2.41
C GLU A 600 23.42 24.66 -1.87
N LEU A 601 24.08 23.52 -2.02
CA LEU A 601 23.58 22.22 -1.58
C LEU A 601 23.35 22.16 -0.06
N ASN A 602 24.26 22.70 0.75
CA ASN A 602 24.09 22.76 2.21
C ASN A 602 22.90 23.65 2.63
N SER A 603 22.62 24.72 1.87
CA SER A 603 21.48 25.59 2.13
C SER A 603 20.14 25.02 1.67
N ASN A 604 20.16 24.05 0.75
CA ASN A 604 18.98 23.39 0.22
C ASN A 604 18.54 22.20 1.09
N PHE A 605 17.23 22.04 1.29
CA PHE A 605 16.67 20.97 2.11
C PHE A 605 17.04 19.56 1.62
N HIS A 606 17.06 19.33 0.30
CA HIS A 606 17.38 18.05 -0.32
C HIS A 606 18.88 17.89 -0.56
N GLY A 607 19.55 18.94 -1.04
CA GLY A 607 20.97 18.93 -1.39
C GLY A 607 21.90 18.48 -0.25
N LYS A 608 21.62 18.89 0.99
CA LYS A 608 22.39 18.49 2.17
C LYS A 608 22.41 16.97 2.40
N PHE A 609 21.34 16.27 2.03
CA PHE A 609 21.27 14.82 2.13
C PHE A 609 22.14 14.16 1.06
N VAL A 610 22.16 14.70 -0.16
CA VAL A 610 23.05 14.21 -1.24
C VAL A 610 24.52 14.37 -0.86
N LEU A 611 24.92 15.52 -0.30
CA LEU A 611 26.30 15.74 0.19
C LEU A 611 26.70 14.69 1.23
N ARG A 612 25.78 14.36 2.15
CA ARG A 612 25.99 13.33 3.17
C ARG A 612 26.09 11.94 2.56
N ASN A 613 25.18 11.58 1.67
CA ASN A 613 25.11 10.25 1.04
C ASN A 613 26.34 9.99 0.16
N CYS A 614 26.78 10.99 -0.60
CA CYS A 614 27.99 10.92 -1.43
C CYS A 614 29.29 11.14 -0.63
N LYS A 615 29.19 11.41 0.68
CA LYS A 615 30.32 11.62 1.60
C LYS A 615 31.29 12.71 1.12
N ILE A 616 30.75 13.81 0.61
CA ILE A 616 31.53 14.91 0.00
C ILE A 616 32.49 15.57 1.00
N GLU A 617 32.13 15.64 2.28
CA GLU A 617 33.02 16.10 3.36
C GLU A 617 34.30 15.26 3.46
N ASN A 618 34.20 13.93 3.35
CA ASN A 618 35.36 13.05 3.40
C ASN A 618 36.24 13.24 2.16
N PHE A 619 35.60 13.35 0.98
CA PHE A 619 36.29 13.64 -0.28
C PHE A 619 37.06 14.96 -0.22
N LYS A 620 36.48 16.01 0.37
CA LYS A 620 37.11 17.32 0.56
C LYS A 620 38.32 17.27 1.50
N ARG A 621 38.23 16.52 2.61
CA ARG A 621 39.28 16.41 3.62
C ARG A 621 40.47 15.59 3.16
N ASN A 622 40.22 14.41 2.60
CA ASN A 622 41.26 13.48 2.18
C ASN A 622 40.79 12.64 0.99
N ARG A 623 41.07 13.12 -0.22
CA ARG A 623 40.70 12.44 -1.47
C ARG A 623 41.25 11.01 -1.56
N GLN A 624 42.49 10.80 -1.14
CA GLN A 624 43.16 9.49 -1.25
C GLN A 624 42.48 8.43 -0.38
N GLU A 625 42.17 8.77 0.87
CA GLU A 625 41.46 7.88 1.80
C GLU A 625 40.03 7.59 1.34
N TRP A 626 39.35 8.60 0.78
CA TRP A 626 38.03 8.42 0.19
C TRP A 626 38.06 7.46 -1.01
N ILE A 627 39.06 7.58 -1.90
CA ILE A 627 39.27 6.68 -3.04
C ILE A 627 39.51 5.25 -2.56
N GLU A 628 40.40 5.06 -1.58
CA GLU A 628 40.70 3.74 -1.01
C GLU A 628 39.46 3.09 -0.37
N HIS A 629 38.65 3.89 0.33
CA HIS A 629 37.39 3.44 0.90
C HIS A 629 36.39 2.99 -0.18
N GLU A 630 36.13 3.81 -1.20
CA GLU A 630 35.19 3.47 -2.28
C GLU A 630 35.69 2.31 -3.14
N HIS A 631 36.99 2.23 -3.42
CA HIS A 631 37.60 1.08 -4.07
C HIS A 631 37.46 -0.19 -3.22
N GLY A 632 37.56 -0.08 -1.90
CA GLY A 632 37.33 -1.19 -0.97
C GLY A 632 35.88 -1.69 -1.01
N LEU A 633 34.90 -0.78 -1.12
CA LEU A 633 33.49 -1.15 -1.31
C LEU A 633 33.25 -1.85 -2.65
N GLU A 634 33.85 -1.37 -3.73
CA GLU A 634 33.70 -1.95 -5.06
C GLU A 634 34.28 -3.38 -5.13
N ARG A 635 35.46 -3.61 -4.54
CA ARG A 635 36.04 -4.95 -4.42
C ARG A 635 35.13 -5.91 -3.66
N LYS A 636 34.54 -5.44 -2.55
CA LYS A 636 33.58 -6.26 -1.78
C LYS A 636 32.38 -6.62 -2.64
N LYS A 637 31.79 -5.66 -3.37
CA LYS A 637 30.67 -5.93 -4.27
C LYS A 637 31.01 -6.98 -5.34
N GLN A 638 32.17 -6.84 -5.99
CA GLN A 638 32.63 -7.79 -7.01
C GLN A 638 32.82 -9.19 -6.41
N MET A 639 33.46 -9.31 -5.24
CA MET A 639 33.61 -10.59 -4.54
C MET A 639 32.25 -11.23 -4.20
N PHE A 640 31.26 -10.42 -3.78
CA PHE A 640 29.91 -10.91 -3.54
C PHE A 640 29.21 -11.37 -4.83
N GLU A 641 29.38 -10.66 -5.95
CA GLU A 641 28.80 -11.06 -7.25
C GLU A 641 29.44 -12.36 -7.79
N GLU A 642 30.75 -12.54 -7.64
CA GLU A 642 31.45 -13.78 -8.01
C GLU A 642 30.91 -14.98 -7.20
N LEU A 643 30.75 -14.81 -5.88
CA LEU A 643 30.15 -15.83 -5.00
C LEU A 643 28.70 -16.19 -5.37
N LEU A 644 27.93 -15.24 -5.93
CA LEU A 644 26.55 -15.46 -6.35
C LEU A 644 26.45 -16.15 -7.72
N ASN A 645 27.41 -15.90 -8.60
CA ASN A 645 27.45 -16.46 -9.95
C ASN A 645 28.06 -17.87 -9.98
N ASP A 646 28.87 -18.25 -8.98
CA ASP A 646 29.34 -19.62 -8.78
C ASP A 646 28.25 -20.52 -8.15
N THR A 647 27.16 -20.72 -8.89
CA THR A 647 26.31 -21.90 -8.73
C THR A 647 26.68 -22.89 -9.85
N PRO A 648 26.98 -24.16 -9.53
CA PRO A 648 27.59 -25.07 -10.49
C PRO A 648 26.59 -25.43 -11.60
N THR A 649 26.76 -24.82 -12.77
CA THR A 649 26.16 -25.30 -14.01
C THR A 649 27.00 -26.47 -14.52
N ASN A 650 26.42 -27.67 -14.47
CA ASN A 650 26.99 -28.89 -15.05
C ASN A 650 27.31 -28.67 -16.53
N ASN A 651 28.58 -28.45 -16.86
CA ASN A 651 29.13 -28.68 -18.18
C ASN A 651 30.25 -29.71 -18.09
N SER A 652 29.94 -30.90 -18.59
CA SER A 652 30.84 -32.03 -18.71
C SER A 652 31.98 -31.74 -19.69
N LYS A 653 33.21 -31.69 -19.19
CA LYS A 653 34.41 -32.15 -19.92
C LYS A 653 35.32 -32.89 -18.94
N GLN A 654 35.67 -34.12 -19.32
CA GLN A 654 36.63 -34.97 -18.65
C GLN A 654 38.04 -34.38 -18.80
N GLU A 655 38.82 -34.33 -17.71
CA GLU A 655 40.13 -35.00 -17.63
C GLU A 655 40.77 -34.85 -16.23
N GLU A 656 41.12 -36.03 -15.68
CA GLU A 656 42.24 -36.41 -14.80
C GLU A 656 42.63 -35.61 -13.53
N THR A 657 42.29 -36.25 -12.41
CA THR A 657 43.06 -36.47 -11.17
C THR A 657 44.22 -35.53 -10.83
N ASN A 658 44.05 -34.77 -9.74
CA ASN A 658 45.05 -34.67 -8.67
C ASN A 658 44.38 -34.28 -7.34
N ASP A 659 44.65 -35.07 -6.30
CA ASP A 659 44.35 -34.79 -4.90
C ASP A 659 44.92 -33.42 -4.49
N ILE A 660 44.15 -32.57 -3.79
CA ILE A 660 44.59 -31.70 -2.67
C ILE A 660 43.34 -31.10 -1.96
N LYS A 661 43.18 -31.50 -0.68
CA LYS A 661 42.59 -30.80 0.48
C LYS A 661 41.54 -29.69 0.24
N GLY A 662 40.27 -30.09 0.10
CA GLY A 662 39.12 -29.19 0.26
C GLY A 662 38.57 -29.24 1.69
N SER A 663 38.96 -28.29 2.55
CA SER A 663 38.17 -27.94 3.75
C SER A 663 38.51 -26.57 4.39
N ASN A 664 39.43 -25.78 3.84
CA ASN A 664 39.90 -24.54 4.50
C ASN A 664 39.69 -23.23 3.71
N ILE A 665 39.04 -23.27 2.54
CA ILE A 665 38.86 -22.07 1.70
C ILE A 665 37.67 -21.23 2.20
N LEU A 666 36.55 -21.88 2.56
CA LEU A 666 35.35 -21.19 3.07
C LEU A 666 35.58 -20.48 4.42
N ASP A 667 36.34 -21.09 5.35
CA ASP A 667 36.64 -20.48 6.65
C ASP A 667 37.61 -19.30 6.55
N SER A 668 38.53 -19.33 5.58
CA SER A 668 39.45 -18.24 5.28
C SER A 668 38.70 -17.01 4.76
N GLU A 669 37.76 -17.19 3.85
CA GLU A 669 37.01 -16.10 3.21
C GLU A 669 35.97 -15.46 4.15
N LEU A 670 35.35 -16.25 5.02
CA LEU A 670 34.43 -15.75 6.06
C LEU A 670 35.16 -14.95 7.16
N SER A 671 36.43 -15.27 7.44
CA SER A 671 37.24 -14.53 8.42
C SER A 671 37.57 -13.10 7.96
N VAL A 672 37.69 -12.88 6.64
CA VAL A 672 37.94 -11.55 6.03
C VAL A 672 36.71 -10.64 6.14
N LEU A 673 35.51 -11.21 6.31
CA LEU A 673 34.24 -10.49 6.43
C LEU A 673 33.86 -10.11 7.87
N GLY A 674 34.71 -10.42 8.87
CA GLY A 674 34.53 -9.94 10.26
C GLY A 674 33.49 -10.69 11.10
N PHE A 675 33.02 -11.86 10.65
CA PHE A 675 32.06 -12.67 11.40
C PHE A 675 32.77 -13.75 12.22
N ASN A 676 33.28 -13.37 13.41
CA ASN A 676 33.59 -14.37 14.44
C ASN A 676 33.28 -13.79 15.83
N LYS A 677 32.06 -14.03 16.32
CA LYS A 677 31.76 -14.05 17.75
C LYS A 677 30.90 -15.27 18.09
N GLY A 678 31.59 -16.28 18.62
CA GLY A 678 31.15 -17.03 19.79
C GLY A 678 30.14 -18.15 19.58
N VAL A 679 30.63 -19.37 19.36
CA VAL A 679 29.98 -20.55 19.95
C VAL A 679 31.07 -21.46 20.53
N THR A 680 31.14 -21.47 21.86
CA THR A 680 31.93 -22.39 22.66
C THR A 680 31.43 -23.83 22.52
N GLN A 681 32.39 -24.74 22.40
CA GLN A 681 32.26 -26.19 22.35
C GLN A 681 31.62 -26.77 23.63
N THR A 682 30.70 -27.71 23.47
CA THR A 682 30.67 -28.96 24.27
C THR A 682 30.18 -30.13 23.43
N ALA A 683 30.78 -31.28 23.70
CA ALA A 683 30.93 -32.44 22.83
C ALA A 683 29.94 -33.59 23.12
N LYS A 684 29.82 -34.49 22.12
CA LYS A 684 29.46 -35.94 22.17
C LYS A 684 27.98 -36.28 22.47
N ASP A 685 27.30 -37.25 21.85
CA ASP A 685 27.74 -38.47 21.16
C ASP A 685 26.58 -39.12 20.35
N LYS A 686 26.94 -39.81 19.25
CA LYS A 686 26.35 -41.06 18.67
C LYS A 686 24.96 -41.15 17.98
N LYS A 687 25.05 -41.40 16.65
CA LYS A 687 24.45 -42.48 15.81
C LYS A 687 22.94 -42.81 15.98
N ASN A 688 22.12 -42.61 14.93
CA ASN A 688 21.91 -43.51 13.76
C ASN A 688 20.52 -43.32 13.08
N LYS A 689 20.52 -43.49 11.75
CA LYS A 689 19.41 -43.90 10.83
C LYS A 689 18.35 -42.87 10.34
N ASN A 690 18.60 -42.40 9.11
CA ASN A 690 17.72 -42.39 7.93
C ASN A 690 16.19 -42.29 8.11
N LYS A 691 15.62 -41.16 7.65
CA LYS A 691 14.52 -41.17 6.66
C LYS A 691 14.42 -39.83 5.91
N LYS A 692 14.43 -39.93 4.58
CA LYS A 692 14.27 -38.87 3.58
C LYS A 692 13.01 -38.02 3.83
N LYS A 693 13.14 -36.70 3.73
CA LYS A 693 12.12 -35.84 3.11
C LYS A 693 12.81 -34.65 2.43
N LYS A 694 12.62 -34.59 1.11
CA LYS A 694 12.94 -33.45 0.25
C LYS A 694 12.06 -32.27 0.62
N THR A 695 12.67 -31.13 0.86
CA THR A 695 12.10 -29.80 0.63
C THR A 695 13.27 -28.91 0.21
N GLU A 696 13.54 -28.92 -1.09
CA GLU A 696 14.45 -27.98 -1.77
C GLU A 696 13.76 -26.62 -1.90
N ASP A 697 14.50 -25.60 -1.49
CA ASP A 697 14.71 -24.35 -2.21
C ASP A 697 13.50 -23.47 -2.55
N ASN A 698 13.06 -22.69 -1.57
CA ASN A 698 12.42 -21.40 -1.83
C ASN A 698 12.72 -20.32 -0.77
N VAL A 699 13.61 -20.59 0.18
CA VAL A 699 13.91 -19.66 1.30
C VAL A 699 15.11 -18.74 1.01
N ASN A 700 15.94 -19.07 0.01
CA ASN A 700 17.14 -18.27 -0.27
C ASN A 700 16.85 -17.00 -1.10
N LEU A 701 16.06 -17.02 -2.17
CA LEU A 701 16.00 -15.83 -3.05
C LEU A 701 15.48 -14.54 -2.36
N SER A 702 14.56 -14.67 -1.39
CA SER A 702 14.00 -13.54 -0.65
C SER A 702 14.98 -12.97 0.39
N TYR A 703 15.77 -13.81 1.04
CA TYR A 703 16.84 -13.39 1.95
C TYR A 703 17.97 -12.68 1.20
N PHE A 704 18.28 -13.14 -0.01
CA PHE A 704 19.36 -12.60 -0.83
C PHE A 704 18.99 -11.25 -1.50
N LEU A 705 17.73 -11.08 -1.93
CA LEU A 705 17.26 -9.77 -2.42
C LEU A 705 17.24 -8.71 -1.30
N ALA A 706 16.88 -9.11 -0.08
CA ALA A 706 16.89 -8.23 1.08
C ALA A 706 18.30 -7.75 1.46
N ILE A 707 19.32 -8.59 1.27
CA ILE A 707 20.73 -8.26 1.52
C ILE A 707 21.28 -7.34 0.41
N TYR A 708 20.95 -7.60 -0.87
CA TYR A 708 21.33 -6.69 -1.96
C TYR A 708 20.71 -5.31 -1.81
N ILE A 709 19.42 -5.24 -1.41
CA ILE A 709 18.77 -3.97 -1.07
C ILE A 709 19.43 -3.33 0.15
N PHE A 710 19.80 -4.09 1.18
CA PHE A 710 20.48 -3.56 2.38
C PHE A 710 21.84 -2.91 2.07
N PHE A 711 22.61 -3.47 1.13
CA PHE A 711 23.89 -2.89 0.69
C PHE A 711 23.74 -1.74 -0.32
N CYS A 712 22.65 -1.70 -1.09
CA CYS A 712 22.34 -0.58 -2.01
C CYS A 712 21.58 0.57 -1.34
N SER A 713 21.13 0.40 -0.09
CA SER A 713 20.34 1.40 0.67
C SER A 713 21.10 2.03 1.83
N LYS A 714 22.41 1.80 1.95
CA LYS A 714 23.28 2.41 2.96
C LYS A 714 24.41 3.22 2.33
#